data_AF-A0A9Q8Z2H7-F1
#
_entry.id   AF-A0A9Q8Z2H7-F1
#
_cell.length_a   1.000
_cell.length_b   1.000
_cell.length_c   1.000
_cell.angle_alpha   90.00
_cell.angle_beta   90.00
_cell.angle_gamma   90.00
#
_symmetry.space_group_name_H-M   'P 1'
#
loop_
_entity.id
_entity.type
_entity.pdbx_description
1 polymer ?
#
loop_
_entity_poly.entity_id
_entity_poly.type
_entity_poly.pdbx_seq_one_letter_code
_entity_poly.pdbx_strand_id
1 'polypeptide(L)'
;MKTDFQFSNLLGTVYSRGNLLFTPDGTCLLSPVGNRVTIFDLVNSKSHTLPFSHRKNIVRLALNPRGNLLLSVDQDGRAILTNVPRRIVLYHFSLRGEVTALAFSPSGRHFAVGLGRQIEVWHTPSTPDVAEGDLEFAPFVRHRIYTGHYNNVQSIEWSSDSRFFLSASKDMTARIWSLDQEEGHAQTTLSGHRQDVVGAWFSKDQETIYTVSKDGALFTWKYMLRYDAPEGADEDDDDNLQWGIAERHFFHQNNAHVTCASFHPESKLLVTGFSHGIFFIHELPDFAQISSLSISQNDIDYVAINKTGEWLAFGASKLGQLLVWEWQSESYILKQQGHFDSMNTITYSPDGQRIITAADDGKIKVWDVNSGFCVVTFTEHMGGVTACEFAKKGNVLFTASLDGSVRAWDLHRYRNFRTFTAPSRLSFSSLAVDPSGEVVCAGSIDSFDIHIWSVQTGQLLDRLSGHEGPVSSLSFSPDASTLVSGSWDRTVRVWNIFARTQTSEPLQLMADVLCVAFRPDSKQIAVTTLDGQLTFWNVSDAAQESGVDARRDVSGGRKMSDRRTAANVAGTKAFSSVRYSADGTCVLAGGNSKYICLYDVQSGALLKKLTVSVNLSLDGTQEFLNSKLLTEAGPEGLIDDQGEASDLEDRRDTTLPGAQKGIGARRTRPEVRVPDLGFSPTGRAFCAASTEGLLIYSLDNTFQFDPFDLDISVTPSTTLDTLAQKDYLKALVMAFRLNERNLIRRVYEATPVTDIPLVVKELPFVYLGRLLRFVAHQADESPHLEFNLVWIESLLSKHGRWMKEHKGGLEAELRSVEKAVRRIQAELARLADDNIYRIEYLLSQPVGKKENTALTIDFGVKEIENGVVDEEMEDGESENGEWLGFEE
;
A
#
# COMPACT_ATOMS: atom_id res chain seq x y z
N MET A 1 10.71 13.39 -21.96
CA MET A 1 9.41 12.96 -21.39
C MET A 1 8.66 14.14 -20.73
N LYS A 2 7.34 14.05 -20.50
CA LYS A 2 6.58 15.04 -19.69
C LYS A 2 6.88 14.84 -18.20
N THR A 3 6.93 15.92 -17.43
CA THR A 3 7.50 15.91 -16.06
C THR A 3 6.48 16.25 -14.96
N ASP A 4 5.19 16.38 -15.30
CA ASP A 4 4.15 16.73 -14.32
C ASP A 4 3.66 15.52 -13.50
N PHE A 5 4.57 14.93 -12.72
CA PHE A 5 4.25 13.80 -11.86
C PHE A 5 3.38 14.22 -10.68
N GLN A 6 2.25 13.55 -10.48
CA GLN A 6 1.37 13.72 -9.34
C GLN A 6 1.39 12.48 -8.46
N PHE A 7 1.03 12.66 -7.19
CA PHE A 7 0.88 11.53 -6.28
C PHE A 7 -0.23 10.60 -6.78
N SER A 8 0.03 9.29 -6.78
CA SER A 8 -0.89 8.29 -7.30
C SER A 8 -1.35 7.28 -6.28
N ASN A 9 -0.40 6.63 -5.62
CA ASN A 9 -0.71 5.63 -4.62
C ASN A 9 0.40 5.55 -3.59
N LEU A 10 0.06 5.10 -2.39
CA LEU A 10 0.99 4.73 -1.34
C LEU A 10 0.91 3.22 -1.16
N LEU A 11 2.02 2.52 -1.39
CA LEU A 11 2.17 1.07 -1.23
C LEU A 11 3.18 0.77 -0.10
N GLY A 12 3.49 -0.50 0.14
CA GLY A 12 4.53 -0.91 1.09
C GLY A 12 4.09 -0.92 2.56
N THR A 13 3.02 -0.20 2.88
CA THR A 13 2.41 -0.12 4.21
C THR A 13 0.90 -0.23 4.06
N VAL A 14 0.31 -1.18 4.76
CA VAL A 14 -1.11 -1.55 4.57
C VAL A 14 -1.99 -1.01 5.71
N TYR A 15 -1.43 -0.91 6.91
CA TYR A 15 -2.04 -0.33 8.09
C TYR A 15 -0.96 0.28 8.98
N SER A 16 -1.27 1.40 9.63
CA SER A 16 -0.34 2.07 10.55
C SER A 16 -0.97 2.24 11.94
N ARG A 17 -1.99 3.10 12.06
CA ARG A 17 -2.71 3.36 13.31
C ARG A 17 -4.07 3.95 12.96
N GLY A 18 -5.09 3.62 13.77
CA GLY A 18 -6.44 4.15 13.65
C GLY A 18 -7.47 3.05 13.37
N ASN A 19 -8.75 3.39 13.29
CA ASN A 19 -9.77 2.38 13.03
C ASN A 19 -9.82 1.95 11.54
N LEU A 20 -10.42 0.78 11.33
CA LEU A 20 -10.72 0.21 10.01
C LEU A 20 -12.21 0.40 9.70
N LEU A 21 -12.55 0.50 8.42
CA LEU A 21 -13.94 0.60 7.97
C LEU A 21 -14.16 -0.20 6.69
N PHE A 22 -15.30 -0.89 6.62
CA PHE A 22 -15.83 -1.38 5.34
C PHE A 22 -16.71 -0.31 4.68
N THR A 23 -16.76 -0.33 3.36
CA THR A 23 -17.80 0.38 2.62
C THR A 23 -19.18 -0.25 2.89
N PRO A 24 -20.29 0.49 2.73
CA PRO A 24 -21.63 -0.06 2.93
C PRO A 24 -21.95 -1.26 2.03
N ASP A 25 -21.30 -1.35 0.87
CA ASP A 25 -21.42 -2.47 -0.08
C ASP A 25 -20.61 -3.71 0.36
N GLY A 26 -19.75 -3.56 1.37
CA GLY A 26 -18.90 -4.63 1.93
C GLY A 26 -17.70 -5.06 1.09
N THR A 27 -17.53 -4.50 -0.11
CA THR A 27 -16.45 -4.91 -1.05
C THR A 27 -15.12 -4.22 -0.81
N CYS A 28 -15.14 -2.98 -0.31
CA CYS A 28 -13.94 -2.18 -0.13
C CYS A 28 -13.61 -1.97 1.35
N LEU A 29 -12.33 -2.05 1.68
CA LEU A 29 -11.77 -1.81 3.00
C LEU A 29 -10.98 -0.50 3.01
N LEU A 30 -11.33 0.40 3.92
CA LEU A 30 -10.61 1.64 4.16
C LEU A 30 -9.66 1.44 5.34
N SER A 31 -8.37 1.64 5.10
CA SER A 31 -7.35 1.61 6.15
C SER A 31 -6.56 2.92 6.22
N PRO A 32 -6.26 3.42 7.43
CA PRO A 32 -5.37 4.55 7.63
C PRO A 32 -3.91 4.09 7.52
N VAL A 33 -3.15 4.79 6.67
CA VAL A 33 -1.73 4.56 6.43
C VAL A 33 -0.99 5.86 6.68
N GLY A 34 -0.45 6.00 7.90
CA GLY A 34 0.16 7.23 8.39
C GLY A 34 -0.87 8.37 8.44
N ASN A 35 -0.70 9.36 7.56
CA ASN A 35 -1.56 10.53 7.43
C ASN A 35 -2.51 10.48 6.21
N ARG A 36 -2.60 9.33 5.53
CA ARG A 36 -3.46 9.10 4.35
C ARG A 36 -4.40 7.91 4.58
N VAL A 37 -5.37 7.76 3.68
CA VAL A 37 -6.31 6.62 3.69
C VAL A 37 -6.21 5.86 2.37
N THR A 38 -5.93 4.56 2.46
CA THR A 38 -5.95 3.63 1.34
C THR A 38 -7.28 2.90 1.30
N ILE A 39 -7.85 2.79 0.10
CA ILE A 39 -9.05 2.02 -0.19
C ILE A 39 -8.64 0.77 -0.96
N PHE A 40 -8.85 -0.38 -0.36
CA PHE A 40 -8.61 -1.69 -0.96
C PHE A 40 -9.94 -2.27 -1.45
N ASP A 41 -10.10 -2.37 -2.77
CA ASP A 41 -11.19 -3.11 -3.40
C ASP A 41 -10.82 -4.59 -3.46
N LEU A 42 -11.44 -5.37 -2.58
CA LEU A 42 -11.13 -6.79 -2.40
C LEU A 42 -11.68 -7.66 -3.53
N VAL A 43 -12.72 -7.19 -4.23
CA VAL A 43 -13.36 -7.92 -5.32
C VAL A 43 -12.59 -7.73 -6.62
N ASN A 44 -12.26 -6.48 -6.97
CA ASN A 44 -11.54 -6.20 -8.22
C ASN A 44 -10.02 -6.24 -8.06
N SER A 45 -9.50 -6.52 -6.85
CA SER A 45 -8.07 -6.52 -6.52
C SER A 45 -7.37 -5.22 -6.94
N LYS A 46 -7.96 -4.09 -6.55
CA LYS A 46 -7.42 -2.75 -6.83
C LYS A 46 -7.20 -1.98 -5.54
N SER A 47 -6.14 -1.19 -5.48
CA SER A 47 -5.95 -0.21 -4.42
C SER A 47 -5.82 1.20 -4.98
N HIS A 48 -6.25 2.16 -4.20
CA HIS A 48 -5.89 3.55 -4.42
C HIS A 48 -5.84 4.31 -3.10
N THR A 49 -5.00 5.34 -3.05
CA THR A 49 -4.89 6.23 -1.89
C THR A 49 -5.63 7.52 -2.19
N LEU A 50 -6.37 8.03 -1.21
CA LEU A 50 -7.01 9.33 -1.35
C LEU A 50 -5.94 10.45 -1.46
N PRO A 51 -6.17 11.48 -2.29
CA PRO A 51 -5.11 12.44 -2.62
C PRO A 51 -4.75 13.40 -1.48
N PHE A 52 -5.59 13.50 -0.46
CA PHE A 52 -5.34 14.34 0.71
C PHE A 52 -4.23 13.79 1.61
N SER A 53 -3.70 14.66 2.46
CA SER A 53 -2.77 14.30 3.51
C SER A 53 -3.07 15.10 4.77
N HIS A 54 -3.12 14.40 5.91
CA HIS A 54 -3.17 15.05 7.21
C HIS A 54 -1.79 15.55 7.63
N ARG A 55 -1.76 16.43 8.64
CA ARG A 55 -0.50 16.90 9.21
C ARG A 55 0.04 15.99 10.30
N LYS A 56 -0.76 15.11 10.89
CA LYS A 56 -0.32 14.06 11.80
C LYS A 56 -0.95 12.74 11.36
N ASN A 57 -0.55 11.65 12.01
CA ASN A 57 -1.18 10.36 11.78
C ASN A 57 -2.70 10.41 12.05
N ILE A 58 -3.45 9.64 11.26
CA ILE A 58 -4.89 9.50 11.41
C ILE A 58 -5.18 8.66 12.65
N VAL A 59 -6.22 9.04 13.40
CA VAL A 59 -6.71 8.28 14.56
C VAL A 59 -8.08 7.69 14.28
N ARG A 60 -8.98 8.48 13.68
CA ARG A 60 -10.35 8.07 13.41
C ARG A 60 -10.76 8.35 11.97
N LEU A 61 -11.46 7.39 11.40
CA LEU A 61 -12.18 7.43 10.15
C LEU A 61 -13.66 7.17 10.47
N ALA A 62 -14.55 7.84 9.77
CA ALA A 62 -15.95 7.48 9.76
C ALA A 62 -16.51 7.71 8.36
N LEU A 63 -17.29 6.74 7.89
CA LEU A 63 -17.90 6.77 6.56
C LEU A 63 -19.41 6.96 6.74
N ASN A 64 -19.98 7.84 5.93
CA ASN A 64 -21.43 8.02 5.88
C ASN A 64 -22.09 6.69 5.44
N PRO A 65 -23.26 6.27 5.99
CA PRO A 65 -23.94 5.04 5.57
C PRO A 65 -24.27 4.94 4.07
N ARG A 66 -24.29 6.06 3.34
CA ARG A 66 -24.41 6.10 1.86
C ARG A 66 -23.11 5.80 1.10
N GLY A 67 -21.97 5.76 1.78
CA GLY A 67 -20.65 5.48 1.20
C GLY A 67 -19.98 6.63 0.45
N ASN A 68 -20.64 7.80 0.34
CA ASN A 68 -20.14 8.93 -0.45
C ASN A 68 -19.16 9.85 0.30
N LEU A 69 -19.37 10.06 1.60
CA LEU A 69 -18.61 11.00 2.41
C LEU A 69 -17.77 10.27 3.47
N LEU A 70 -16.48 10.56 3.47
CA LEU A 70 -15.53 10.09 4.46
C LEU A 70 -15.05 11.26 5.31
N LEU A 71 -15.23 11.16 6.61
CA LEU A 71 -14.62 12.07 7.58
C LEU A 71 -13.40 11.39 8.20
N SER A 72 -12.24 12.00 8.04
CA SER A 72 -10.97 11.50 8.59
C SER A 72 -10.42 12.52 9.58
N VAL A 73 -9.91 12.07 10.72
CA VAL A 73 -9.43 12.93 11.81
C VAL A 73 -8.03 12.54 12.24
N ASP A 74 -7.14 13.53 12.34
CA ASP A 74 -5.79 13.37 12.88
C ASP A 74 -5.73 13.40 14.42
N GLN A 75 -4.54 13.16 14.97
CA GLN A 75 -4.27 13.19 16.41
C GLN A 75 -4.65 14.52 17.11
N ASP A 76 -4.57 15.65 16.41
CA ASP A 76 -4.87 16.97 16.98
C ASP A 76 -6.35 17.37 16.83
N GLY A 77 -7.18 16.48 16.30
CA GLY A 77 -8.60 16.76 16.03
C GLY A 77 -8.84 17.60 14.79
N ARG A 78 -7.91 17.61 13.81
CA ARG A 78 -8.16 18.18 12.48
C ARG A 78 -8.87 17.14 11.64
N ALA A 79 -10.06 17.50 11.19
CA ALA A 79 -10.91 16.69 10.36
C ALA A 79 -10.83 17.13 8.89
N ILE A 80 -10.80 16.17 7.99
CA ILE A 80 -10.92 16.36 6.54
C ILE A 80 -12.11 15.56 6.06
N LEU A 81 -13.09 16.25 5.48
CA LEU A 81 -14.24 15.65 4.81
C LEU A 81 -13.94 15.48 3.33
N THR A 82 -14.03 14.25 2.85
CA THR A 82 -13.68 13.86 1.47
C THR A 82 -14.86 13.16 0.80
N ASN A 83 -15.03 13.45 -0.48
CA ASN A 83 -15.92 12.71 -1.36
C ASN A 83 -15.17 11.49 -1.91
N VAL A 84 -15.62 10.29 -1.55
CA VAL A 84 -14.94 9.03 -1.88
C VAL A 84 -15.04 8.69 -3.37
N PRO A 85 -16.23 8.66 -4.01
CA PRO A 85 -16.35 8.39 -5.45
C PRO A 85 -15.53 9.33 -6.34
N ARG A 86 -15.55 10.64 -6.06
CA ARG A 86 -14.82 11.63 -6.87
C ARG A 86 -13.37 11.83 -6.45
N ARG A 87 -12.99 11.33 -5.26
CA ARG A 87 -11.65 11.47 -4.66
C ARG A 87 -11.21 12.93 -4.46
N ILE A 88 -12.14 13.79 -4.04
CA ILE A 88 -11.89 15.23 -3.84
C ILE A 88 -12.15 15.60 -2.38
N VAL A 89 -11.28 16.44 -1.83
CA VAL A 89 -11.48 17.03 -0.50
C VAL A 89 -12.51 18.13 -0.59
N LEU A 90 -13.53 18.07 0.27
CA LEU A 90 -14.58 19.09 0.34
C LEU A 90 -14.23 20.15 1.38
N TYR A 91 -14.02 19.73 2.63
CA TYR A 91 -13.87 20.64 3.75
C TYR A 91 -12.76 20.24 4.70
N HIS A 92 -12.12 21.26 5.28
CA HIS A 92 -11.19 21.12 6.39
C HIS A 92 -11.85 21.73 7.63
N PHE A 93 -11.87 20.98 8.72
CA PHE A 93 -12.49 21.37 9.97
C PHE A 93 -11.58 21.01 11.14
N SER A 94 -11.70 21.71 12.27
CA SER A 94 -10.90 21.40 13.46
C SER A 94 -11.80 21.38 14.67
N LEU A 95 -11.81 20.24 15.35
CA LEU A 95 -12.60 19.96 16.55
C LEU A 95 -11.90 20.46 17.84
N ARG A 96 -10.67 20.99 17.72
CA ARG A 96 -9.89 21.62 18.81
C ARG A 96 -9.70 20.74 20.05
N GLY A 97 -9.55 19.43 19.86
CA GLY A 97 -9.27 18.46 20.93
C GLY A 97 -9.00 17.07 20.34
N GLU A 98 -8.41 16.19 21.14
CA GLU A 98 -8.15 14.82 20.72
C GLU A 98 -9.47 14.04 20.53
N VAL A 99 -9.66 13.52 19.32
CA VAL A 99 -10.85 12.74 18.99
C VAL A 99 -10.58 11.29 19.31
N THR A 100 -11.28 10.79 20.32
CA THR A 100 -11.15 9.42 20.78
C THR A 100 -12.19 8.51 20.17
N ALA A 101 -13.39 9.02 19.84
CA ALA A 101 -14.48 8.26 19.22
C ALA A 101 -15.16 9.07 18.12
N LEU A 102 -15.62 8.41 17.06
CA LEU A 102 -16.30 9.05 15.94
C LEU A 102 -17.27 8.06 15.28
N ALA A 103 -18.54 8.43 15.15
CA ALA A 103 -19.55 7.58 14.49
C ALA A 103 -20.60 8.41 13.75
N PHE A 104 -20.91 8.04 12.51
CA PHE A 104 -22.05 8.59 11.79
C PHE A 104 -23.35 7.94 12.27
N SER A 105 -24.42 8.73 12.33
CA SER A 105 -25.77 8.19 12.52
C SER A 105 -26.15 7.30 11.33
N PRO A 106 -26.90 6.19 11.54
CA PRO A 106 -27.40 5.34 10.46
C PRO A 106 -28.27 6.07 9.43
N SER A 107 -28.95 7.15 9.84
CA SER A 107 -29.70 8.03 8.93
C SER A 107 -28.82 8.93 8.06
N GLY A 108 -27.54 9.08 8.42
CA GLY A 108 -26.56 9.91 7.71
C GLY A 108 -26.74 11.42 7.87
N ARG A 109 -27.66 11.87 8.75
CA ARG A 109 -27.94 13.30 8.99
C ARG A 109 -27.07 13.91 10.09
N HIS A 110 -26.60 13.08 11.01
CA HIS A 110 -25.76 13.50 12.13
C HIS A 110 -24.50 12.63 12.21
N PHE A 111 -23.49 13.16 12.88
CA PHE A 111 -22.36 12.39 13.37
C PHE A 111 -22.01 12.83 14.78
N ALA A 112 -21.60 11.88 15.61
CA ALA A 112 -21.19 12.10 16.98
C ALA A 112 -19.67 11.98 17.10
N VAL A 113 -19.07 12.85 17.89
CA VAL A 113 -17.63 12.93 18.15
C VAL A 113 -17.38 12.92 19.64
N GLY A 114 -16.50 12.04 20.11
CA GLY A 114 -15.97 12.07 21.47
C GLY A 114 -14.69 12.92 21.52
N LEU A 115 -14.74 14.03 22.24
CA LEU A 115 -13.62 14.95 22.50
C LEU A 115 -13.21 14.85 23.96
N GLY A 116 -12.27 13.95 24.26
CA GLY A 116 -11.96 13.57 25.64
C GLY A 116 -13.22 13.12 26.37
N ARG A 117 -13.64 13.87 27.40
CA ARG A 117 -14.85 13.60 28.20
C ARG A 117 -16.16 14.13 27.64
N GLN A 118 -16.11 14.98 26.61
CA GLN A 118 -17.29 15.61 26.02
C GLN A 118 -17.71 14.87 24.76
N ILE A 119 -19.01 14.82 24.50
CA ILE A 119 -19.54 14.29 23.24
C ILE A 119 -20.22 15.45 22.50
N GLU A 120 -19.82 15.68 21.27
CA GLU A 120 -20.47 16.66 20.40
C GLU A 120 -21.17 15.96 19.25
N VAL A 121 -22.45 16.30 19.05
CA VAL A 121 -23.22 15.84 17.89
C VAL A 121 -23.33 16.99 16.90
N TRP A 122 -22.97 16.70 15.66
CA TRP A 122 -22.91 17.64 14.55
C TRP A 122 -23.82 17.19 13.41
N HIS A 123 -24.36 18.14 12.67
CA HIS A 123 -25.06 17.86 11.42
C HIS A 123 -24.07 17.50 10.32
N THR A 124 -24.45 16.54 9.48
CA THR A 124 -23.71 16.27 8.25
C THR A 124 -23.95 17.41 7.26
N PRO A 125 -22.88 17.97 6.67
CA PRO A 125 -23.04 19.11 5.78
C PRO A 125 -23.75 18.69 4.50
N SER A 126 -24.57 19.61 3.96
CA SER A 126 -25.05 19.52 2.58
C SER A 126 -23.84 19.53 1.64
N THR A 127 -23.77 18.55 0.75
CA THR A 127 -22.69 18.47 -0.23
C THR A 127 -23.20 18.81 -1.62
N PRO A 128 -22.34 19.39 -2.48
CA PRO A 128 -22.71 19.80 -3.84
C PRO A 128 -23.17 18.63 -4.73
N ASP A 129 -22.98 17.38 -4.30
CA ASP A 129 -23.48 16.20 -5.01
C ASP A 129 -24.98 15.95 -4.79
N VAL A 130 -25.56 16.47 -3.70
CA VAL A 130 -26.93 16.15 -3.27
C VAL A 130 -27.88 17.33 -3.49
N ALA A 131 -27.37 18.56 -3.46
CA ALA A 131 -28.15 19.77 -3.70
C ALA A 131 -27.45 20.67 -4.74
N GLU A 132 -28.22 21.46 -5.50
CA GLU A 132 -27.73 22.57 -6.32
C GLU A 132 -27.17 23.69 -5.41
N GLY A 133 -26.07 23.41 -4.72
CA GLY A 133 -25.45 24.30 -3.75
C GLY A 133 -23.93 24.32 -3.89
N ASP A 134 -23.35 25.49 -3.68
CA ASP A 134 -21.90 25.70 -3.66
C ASP A 134 -21.28 25.27 -2.32
N LEU A 135 -19.95 25.26 -2.25
CA LEU A 135 -19.23 25.03 -1.01
C LEU A 135 -19.47 26.18 -0.03
N GLU A 136 -20.01 25.87 1.14
CA GLU A 136 -20.22 26.85 2.21
C GLU A 136 -18.92 27.07 3.00
N PHE A 137 -18.76 28.27 3.58
CA PHE A 137 -17.57 28.60 4.37
C PHE A 137 -17.48 27.79 5.68
N ALA A 138 -18.61 27.59 6.36
CA ALA A 138 -18.71 26.89 7.64
C ALA A 138 -19.89 25.90 7.59
N PRO A 139 -19.73 24.74 6.93
CA PRO A 139 -20.83 23.83 6.63
C PRO A 139 -21.22 22.94 7.83
N PHE A 140 -20.34 22.83 8.83
CA PHE A 140 -20.58 22.03 10.03
C PHE A 140 -21.37 22.84 11.06
N VAL A 141 -22.62 22.47 11.27
CA VAL A 141 -23.48 23.03 12.31
C VAL A 141 -23.54 22.06 13.48
N ARG A 142 -23.21 22.54 14.68
CA ARG A 142 -23.29 21.72 15.90
C ARG A 142 -24.75 21.61 16.35
N HIS A 143 -25.23 20.39 16.57
CA HIS A 143 -26.56 20.13 17.12
C HIS A 143 -26.55 20.34 18.63
N ARG A 144 -25.76 19.52 19.36
CA ARG A 144 -25.72 19.51 20.83
C ARG A 144 -24.35 19.10 21.37
N ILE A 145 -24.08 19.50 22.62
CA ILE A 145 -22.94 19.03 23.42
C ILE A 145 -23.50 18.27 24.60
N TYR A 146 -22.99 17.07 24.83
CA TYR A 146 -23.31 16.25 25.99
C TYR A 146 -22.11 16.21 26.91
N THR A 147 -22.31 16.71 28.13
CA THR A 147 -21.31 16.70 29.19
C THR A 147 -21.84 15.86 30.33
N GLY A 148 -21.30 14.65 30.49
CA GLY A 148 -21.67 13.77 31.60
C GLY A 148 -20.55 12.85 32.03
N HIS A 149 -19.73 12.38 31.10
CA HIS A 149 -18.59 11.53 31.43
C HIS A 149 -17.52 12.27 32.22
N TYR A 150 -16.82 11.51 33.07
CA TYR A 150 -15.74 12.03 33.91
C TYR A 150 -14.36 11.82 33.29
N ASN A 151 -14.24 10.87 32.37
CA ASN A 151 -13.00 10.53 31.67
C ASN A 151 -13.28 10.36 30.15
N ASN A 152 -12.25 9.99 29.39
CA ASN A 152 -12.28 9.93 27.94
C ASN A 152 -13.28 8.88 27.41
N VAL A 153 -14.14 9.31 26.48
CA VAL A 153 -15.08 8.47 25.74
C VAL A 153 -14.32 7.59 24.74
N GLN A 154 -14.41 6.27 24.85
CA GLN A 154 -13.69 5.32 24.00
C GLN A 154 -14.45 4.95 22.72
N SER A 155 -15.76 4.75 22.84
CA SER A 155 -16.62 4.38 21.72
C SER A 155 -17.96 5.12 21.79
N ILE A 156 -18.56 5.28 20.61
CA ILE A 156 -19.90 5.81 20.44
C ILE A 156 -20.60 4.90 19.43
N GLU A 157 -21.78 4.40 19.78
CA GLU A 157 -22.58 3.54 18.93
C GLU A 157 -24.00 4.10 18.83
N TRP A 158 -24.53 4.21 17.61
CA TRP A 158 -25.87 4.73 17.38
C TRP A 158 -26.92 3.62 17.42
N SER A 159 -28.16 3.97 17.81
CA SER A 159 -29.31 3.10 17.61
C SER A 159 -29.66 2.97 16.13
N SER A 160 -30.30 1.86 15.74
CA SER A 160 -30.70 1.59 14.36
C SER A 160 -31.64 2.64 13.78
N ASP A 161 -32.42 3.32 14.63
CA ASP A 161 -33.34 4.41 14.27
C ASP A 161 -32.71 5.81 14.37
N SER A 162 -31.44 5.91 14.79
CA SER A 162 -30.68 7.15 15.01
C SER A 162 -31.25 8.13 16.04
N ARG A 163 -32.17 7.70 16.92
CA ARG A 163 -32.72 8.53 18.00
C ARG A 163 -31.85 8.53 19.25
N PHE A 164 -31.23 7.40 19.55
CA PHE A 164 -30.36 7.23 20.71
C PHE A 164 -28.94 6.90 20.28
N PHE A 165 -27.99 7.14 21.17
CA PHE A 165 -26.64 6.62 21.04
C PHE A 165 -26.08 6.25 22.41
N LEU A 166 -25.26 5.22 22.42
CA LEU A 166 -24.49 4.78 23.58
C LEU A 166 -23.11 5.39 23.52
N SER A 167 -22.58 5.73 24.68
CA SER A 167 -21.17 6.07 24.83
C SER A 167 -20.52 5.23 25.91
N ALA A 168 -19.38 4.63 25.58
CA ALA A 168 -18.53 3.91 26.52
C ALA A 168 -17.34 4.79 26.90
N SER A 169 -16.92 4.76 28.17
CA SER A 169 -15.89 5.65 28.70
C SER A 169 -14.89 4.94 29.61
N LYS A 170 -13.70 5.56 29.73
CA LYS A 170 -12.67 5.19 30.71
C LYS A 170 -13.07 5.47 32.17
N ASP A 171 -14.24 6.06 32.41
CA ASP A 171 -14.78 6.23 33.77
C ASP A 171 -15.54 5.00 34.29
N MET A 172 -15.40 3.84 33.61
CA MET A 172 -16.04 2.55 33.96
C MET A 172 -17.57 2.56 33.79
N THR A 173 -18.12 3.57 33.11
CA THR A 173 -19.56 3.67 32.84
C THR A 173 -19.86 3.72 31.35
N ALA A 174 -21.03 3.18 30.98
CA ALA A 174 -21.66 3.45 29.70
C ALA A 174 -22.90 4.33 29.92
N ARG A 175 -23.26 5.16 28.95
CA ARG A 175 -24.42 6.06 29.06
C ARG A 175 -25.29 6.01 27.83
N ILE A 176 -26.59 6.18 28.04
CA ILE A 176 -27.59 6.30 26.98
C ILE A 176 -27.92 7.78 26.80
N TRP A 177 -27.83 8.26 25.57
CA TRP A 177 -28.15 9.63 25.21
C TRP A 177 -29.25 9.64 24.15
N SER A 178 -30.17 10.59 24.28
CA SER A 178 -31.13 10.91 23.23
C SER A 178 -30.65 12.09 22.40
N LEU A 179 -30.89 12.04 21.09
CA LEU A 179 -30.57 13.13 20.18
C LEU A 179 -31.44 14.37 20.51
N ASP A 180 -32.75 14.17 20.54
CA ASP A 180 -33.74 15.16 20.92
C ASP A 180 -34.34 14.82 22.29
N GLN A 181 -35.13 15.74 22.86
CA GLN A 181 -35.77 15.50 24.15
C GLN A 181 -37.02 14.65 23.93
N GLU A 182 -36.99 13.40 24.40
CA GLU A 182 -38.10 12.45 24.30
C GLU A 182 -38.88 12.41 25.62
N GLU A 183 -40.20 12.21 25.56
CA GLU A 183 -41.06 12.07 26.73
C GLU A 183 -40.78 10.73 27.43
N GLY A 184 -40.58 10.73 28.76
CA GLY A 184 -40.31 9.53 29.56
C GLY A 184 -38.85 9.05 29.64
N HIS A 185 -37.91 9.63 28.87
CA HIS A 185 -36.51 9.20 28.88
C HIS A 185 -35.60 10.11 29.73
N ALA A 186 -35.22 9.65 30.93
CA ALA A 186 -34.15 10.26 31.71
C ALA A 186 -32.78 9.72 31.25
N GLN A 187 -31.75 10.56 31.24
CA GLN A 187 -30.38 10.12 30.92
C GLN A 187 -29.92 9.06 31.93
N THR A 188 -29.74 7.83 31.47
CA THR A 188 -29.36 6.71 32.33
C THR A 188 -27.87 6.40 32.22
N THR A 189 -27.28 6.07 33.37
CA THR A 189 -25.89 5.64 33.50
C THR A 189 -25.85 4.16 33.84
N LEU A 190 -25.17 3.37 33.00
CA LEU A 190 -24.91 1.96 33.21
C LEU A 190 -23.57 1.82 33.95
N SER A 191 -23.64 1.53 35.25
CA SER A 191 -22.47 1.44 36.15
C SER A 191 -22.33 0.04 36.76
N GLY A 192 -21.12 -0.50 36.79
CA GLY A 192 -20.86 -1.80 37.42
C GLY A 192 -19.54 -2.46 37.04
N HIS A 193 -18.80 -1.89 36.09
CA HIS A 193 -17.52 -2.41 35.60
C HIS A 193 -16.36 -2.12 36.56
N ARG A 194 -15.31 -2.94 36.48
CA ARG A 194 -14.09 -2.79 37.30
C ARG A 194 -12.98 -2.00 36.61
N GLN A 195 -12.98 -2.01 35.28
CA GLN A 195 -12.03 -1.29 34.43
C GLN A 195 -12.78 -0.54 33.31
N ASP A 196 -12.03 0.15 32.45
CA ASP A 196 -12.51 0.91 31.30
C ASP A 196 -13.53 0.13 30.46
N VAL A 197 -14.62 0.77 30.05
CA VAL A 197 -15.57 0.16 29.11
C VAL A 197 -15.04 0.38 27.69
N VAL A 198 -14.73 -0.71 26.99
CA VAL A 198 -14.18 -0.69 25.62
C VAL A 198 -15.28 -0.35 24.61
N GLY A 199 -16.47 -0.92 24.81
CA GLY A 199 -17.62 -0.65 23.96
C GLY A 199 -18.95 -1.01 24.56
N ALA A 200 -20.00 -0.36 24.05
CA ALA A 200 -21.39 -0.57 24.40
C ALA A 200 -22.22 -0.62 23.10
N TRP A 201 -23.07 -1.62 22.95
CA TRP A 201 -23.87 -1.84 21.74
C TRP A 201 -25.33 -2.15 22.08
N PHE A 202 -26.22 -1.74 21.19
CA PHE A 202 -27.62 -2.16 21.21
C PHE A 202 -27.78 -3.54 20.55
N SER A 203 -28.73 -4.32 21.05
CA SER A 203 -29.33 -5.40 20.27
C SER A 203 -30.16 -4.82 19.12
N LYS A 204 -30.50 -5.67 18.15
CA LYS A 204 -31.33 -5.31 16.99
C LYS A 204 -32.66 -4.66 17.40
N ASP A 205 -33.29 -5.23 18.44
CA ASP A 205 -34.57 -4.77 18.97
C ASP A 205 -34.41 -3.61 19.97
N GLN A 206 -33.16 -3.23 20.31
CA GLN A 206 -32.78 -2.15 21.22
C GLN A 206 -33.22 -2.31 22.69
N GLU A 207 -33.85 -3.43 23.04
CA GLU A 207 -34.26 -3.75 24.42
C GLU A 207 -33.10 -4.20 25.31
N THR A 208 -32.08 -4.83 24.71
CA THR A 208 -30.88 -5.29 25.42
C THR A 208 -29.67 -4.48 25.00
N ILE A 209 -28.85 -4.13 25.99
CA ILE A 209 -27.58 -3.44 25.79
C ILE A 209 -26.46 -4.34 26.26
N TYR A 210 -25.43 -4.49 25.42
CA TYR A 210 -24.23 -5.24 25.73
C TYR A 210 -23.10 -4.27 26.02
N THR A 211 -22.40 -4.45 27.14
CA THR A 211 -21.20 -3.66 27.46
C THR A 211 -20.02 -4.58 27.71
N VAL A 212 -18.90 -4.31 27.04
CA VAL A 212 -17.64 -5.04 27.21
C VAL A 212 -16.59 -4.15 27.87
N SER A 213 -15.98 -4.65 28.94
CA SER A 213 -14.91 -3.97 29.68
C SER A 213 -13.52 -4.49 29.33
N LYS A 214 -12.51 -3.68 29.66
CA LYS A 214 -11.09 -3.99 29.44
C LYS A 214 -10.63 -5.23 30.20
N ASP A 215 -11.14 -5.48 31.41
CA ASP A 215 -10.84 -6.68 32.19
C ASP A 215 -11.48 -7.97 31.65
N GLY A 216 -12.22 -7.89 30.54
CA GLY A 216 -12.79 -9.04 29.86
C GLY A 216 -14.11 -9.52 30.46
N ALA A 217 -14.93 -8.60 30.97
CA ALA A 217 -16.30 -8.87 31.36
C ALA A 217 -17.28 -8.35 30.29
N LEU A 218 -18.31 -9.15 30.02
CA LEU A 218 -19.47 -8.78 29.21
C LEU A 218 -20.69 -8.73 30.12
N PHE A 219 -21.35 -7.57 30.20
CA PHE A 219 -22.63 -7.43 30.89
C PHE A 219 -23.77 -7.24 29.90
N THR A 220 -24.86 -7.95 30.17
CA THR A 220 -26.14 -7.81 29.46
C THR A 220 -27.08 -6.98 30.32
N TRP A 221 -27.49 -5.84 29.81
CA TRP A 221 -28.42 -4.92 30.46
C TRP A 221 -29.81 -5.06 29.86
N LYS A 222 -30.82 -5.10 30.72
CA LYS A 222 -32.24 -5.14 30.35
C LYS A 222 -33.01 -4.12 31.19
N TYR A 223 -34.08 -3.58 30.62
CA TYR A 223 -35.04 -2.76 31.37
C TYR A 223 -35.93 -3.72 32.19
N MET A 224 -35.73 -3.76 33.50
CA MET A 224 -36.36 -4.71 34.41
C MET A 224 -36.98 -3.98 35.60
N LEU A 225 -37.91 -4.63 36.28
CA LEU A 225 -38.47 -4.15 37.55
C LEU A 225 -37.36 -3.87 38.56
N ARG A 226 -37.46 -2.72 39.23
CA ARG A 226 -36.56 -2.37 40.34
C ARG A 226 -36.69 -3.41 41.44
N TYR A 227 -35.58 -3.72 42.10
CA TYR A 227 -35.55 -4.66 43.23
C TYR A 227 -36.46 -4.23 44.39
N ASP A 228 -36.69 -2.91 44.53
CA ASP A 228 -37.53 -2.31 45.58
C ASP A 228 -39.00 -2.12 45.16
N ALA A 229 -39.43 -2.67 44.02
CA ALA A 229 -40.80 -2.54 43.53
C ALA A 229 -41.79 -3.34 44.41
N PRO A 230 -43.03 -2.85 44.62
CA PRO A 230 -44.06 -3.58 45.37
C PRO A 230 -44.32 -4.99 44.80
N GLU A 231 -44.57 -5.98 45.67
CA GLU A 231 -44.98 -7.32 45.22
C GLU A 231 -46.30 -7.23 44.42
N GLY A 232 -46.24 -7.57 43.12
CA GLY A 232 -47.37 -7.44 42.19
C GLY A 232 -47.44 -6.10 41.44
N ALA A 233 -46.37 -5.30 41.44
CA ALA A 233 -46.25 -4.12 40.59
C ALA A 233 -46.34 -4.49 39.10
N ASP A 234 -47.10 -3.69 38.34
CA ASP A 234 -47.32 -3.92 36.92
C ASP A 234 -46.01 -3.71 36.14
N GLU A 235 -45.68 -4.68 35.28
CA GLU A 235 -44.52 -4.64 34.37
C GLU A 235 -44.64 -3.54 33.30
N ASP A 236 -45.84 -2.95 33.15
CA ASP A 236 -46.16 -1.89 32.19
C ASP A 236 -46.00 -0.47 32.77
N ASP A 237 -45.81 -0.33 34.09
CA ASP A 237 -45.62 0.99 34.73
C ASP A 237 -44.13 1.40 34.68
N ASP A 238 -43.82 2.35 33.80
CA ASP A 238 -42.45 2.86 33.56
C ASP A 238 -41.73 3.36 34.83
N ASP A 239 -42.49 3.83 35.83
CA ASP A 239 -41.95 4.31 37.10
C ASP A 239 -41.27 3.20 37.94
N ASN A 240 -41.69 1.94 37.74
CA ASN A 240 -41.18 0.77 38.46
C ASN A 240 -40.01 0.08 37.75
N LEU A 241 -39.69 0.49 36.53
CA LEU A 241 -38.64 -0.12 35.72
C LEU A 241 -37.31 0.66 35.84
N GLN A 242 -36.20 -0.06 35.67
CA GLN A 242 -34.85 0.50 35.60
C GLN A 242 -33.94 -0.41 34.78
N TRP A 243 -32.92 0.17 34.15
CA TRP A 243 -31.82 -0.60 33.56
C TRP A 243 -31.06 -1.38 34.64
N GLY A 244 -31.26 -2.70 34.67
CA GLY A 244 -30.59 -3.64 35.55
C GLY A 244 -29.64 -4.56 34.78
N ILE A 245 -28.67 -5.13 35.49
CA ILE A 245 -27.78 -6.16 34.92
C ILE A 245 -28.52 -7.50 34.97
N ALA A 246 -28.84 -8.07 33.81
CA ALA A 246 -29.48 -9.38 33.72
C ALA A 246 -28.45 -10.50 33.87
N GLU A 247 -27.33 -10.41 33.14
CA GLU A 247 -26.31 -11.44 33.09
C GLU A 247 -24.89 -10.85 33.07
N ARG A 248 -23.93 -11.64 33.57
CA ARG A 248 -22.51 -11.32 33.57
C ARG A 248 -21.72 -12.51 33.06
N HIS A 249 -21.01 -12.32 31.96
CA HIS A 249 -20.14 -13.31 31.33
C HIS A 249 -18.69 -12.82 31.35
N PHE A 250 -17.72 -13.74 31.34
CA PHE A 250 -16.30 -13.42 31.39
C PHE A 250 -15.53 -14.25 30.35
N PHE A 251 -14.54 -13.65 29.69
CA PHE A 251 -13.74 -14.33 28.65
C PHE A 251 -12.59 -15.20 29.20
N HIS A 252 -12.30 -15.12 30.50
CA HIS A 252 -11.32 -15.95 31.22
C HIS A 252 -9.92 -16.04 30.57
N GLN A 253 -9.40 -14.94 30.00
CA GLN A 253 -8.02 -14.89 29.50
C GLN A 253 -7.02 -14.50 30.59
N ASN A 254 -5.99 -15.32 30.76
CA ASN A 254 -4.94 -15.07 31.74
C ASN A 254 -3.90 -14.10 31.16
N ASN A 255 -3.54 -13.06 31.92
CA ASN A 255 -2.53 -12.06 31.56
C ASN A 255 -2.80 -11.27 30.26
N ALA A 256 -4.03 -11.28 29.76
CA ALA A 256 -4.44 -10.48 28.61
C ALA A 256 -5.71 -9.70 28.95
N HIS A 257 -5.86 -8.53 28.33
CA HIS A 257 -7.03 -7.69 28.48
C HIS A 257 -7.64 -7.39 27.09
N VAL A 258 -8.91 -6.99 27.06
CA VAL A 258 -9.61 -6.65 25.83
C VAL A 258 -9.14 -5.28 25.36
N THR A 259 -8.59 -5.21 24.15
CA THR A 259 -8.12 -3.96 23.54
C THR A 259 -9.20 -3.34 22.66
N CYS A 260 -9.93 -4.17 21.92
CA CYS A 260 -11.00 -3.75 21.05
C CYS A 260 -12.09 -4.82 20.98
N ALA A 261 -13.32 -4.37 20.68
CA ALA A 261 -14.45 -5.24 20.46
C ALA A 261 -15.40 -4.58 19.45
N SER A 262 -16.15 -5.41 18.72
CA SER A 262 -17.17 -4.97 17.77
C SER A 262 -18.33 -5.95 17.81
N PHE A 263 -19.55 -5.45 17.75
CA PHE A 263 -20.76 -6.25 17.74
C PHE A 263 -21.55 -6.00 16.45
N HIS A 264 -22.01 -7.08 15.82
CA HIS A 264 -22.90 -7.01 14.69
C HIS A 264 -24.32 -7.41 15.12
N PRO A 265 -25.28 -6.47 15.18
CA PRO A 265 -26.59 -6.74 15.76
C PRO A 265 -27.47 -7.65 14.90
N GLU A 266 -27.31 -7.66 13.57
CA GLU A 266 -28.17 -8.46 12.70
C GLU A 266 -27.87 -9.96 12.80
N SER A 267 -26.59 -10.33 12.91
CA SER A 267 -26.14 -11.71 13.08
C SER A 267 -25.85 -12.08 14.54
N LYS A 268 -25.99 -11.12 15.46
CA LYS A 268 -25.69 -11.24 16.89
C LYS A 268 -24.28 -11.74 17.21
N LEU A 269 -23.31 -11.36 16.37
CA LEU A 269 -21.91 -11.75 16.53
C LEU A 269 -21.15 -10.69 17.32
N LEU A 270 -20.50 -11.10 18.40
CA LEU A 270 -19.55 -10.29 19.15
C LEU A 270 -18.13 -10.77 18.85
N VAL A 271 -17.29 -9.86 18.35
CA VAL A 271 -15.87 -10.13 18.12
C VAL A 271 -15.04 -9.32 19.11
N THR A 272 -14.14 -9.98 19.82
CA THR A 272 -13.28 -9.36 20.83
C THR A 272 -11.82 -9.65 20.54
N GLY A 273 -11.00 -8.61 20.43
CA GLY A 273 -9.55 -8.70 20.29
C GLY A 273 -8.84 -8.44 21.63
N PHE A 274 -7.75 -9.18 21.86
CA PHE A 274 -6.98 -9.11 23.10
C PHE A 274 -5.55 -8.59 22.87
N SER A 275 -4.90 -8.15 23.94
CA SER A 275 -3.54 -7.58 23.94
C SER A 275 -2.43 -8.53 23.47
N HIS A 276 -2.60 -9.84 23.66
CA HIS A 276 -1.66 -10.87 23.18
C HIS A 276 -1.89 -11.36 21.74
N GLY A 277 -2.84 -10.75 21.00
CA GLY A 277 -3.04 -11.06 19.58
C GLY A 277 -3.98 -12.22 19.26
N ILE A 278 -4.65 -12.77 20.27
CA ILE A 278 -5.79 -13.68 20.11
C ILE A 278 -7.06 -12.85 19.96
N PHE A 279 -8.00 -13.34 19.16
CA PHE A 279 -9.37 -12.83 19.13
C PHE A 279 -10.36 -13.97 19.35
N PHE A 280 -11.53 -13.63 19.89
CA PHE A 280 -12.67 -14.53 20.04
C PHE A 280 -13.87 -14.03 19.26
N ILE A 281 -14.66 -14.97 18.76
CA ILE A 281 -15.99 -14.74 18.21
C ILE A 281 -17.00 -15.43 19.11
N HIS A 282 -17.97 -14.68 19.61
CA HIS A 282 -19.07 -15.19 20.41
C HIS A 282 -20.40 -14.89 19.73
N GLU A 283 -21.33 -15.82 19.87
CA GLU A 283 -22.74 -15.61 19.58
C GLU A 283 -23.44 -15.06 20.81
N LEU A 284 -24.14 -13.94 20.66
CA LEU A 284 -25.01 -13.37 21.69
C LEU A 284 -26.48 -13.66 21.32
N PRO A 285 -27.40 -13.79 22.30
CA PRO A 285 -27.24 -13.52 23.74
C PRO A 285 -26.59 -14.64 24.57
N ASP A 286 -26.51 -15.87 24.04
CA ASP A 286 -26.16 -17.08 24.82
C ASP A 286 -24.69 -17.14 25.26
N PHE A 287 -23.84 -16.24 24.73
CA PHE A 287 -22.40 -16.19 24.98
C PHE A 287 -21.66 -17.47 24.56
N ALA A 288 -22.14 -18.13 23.50
CA ALA A 288 -21.50 -19.31 22.94
C ALA A 288 -20.24 -18.89 22.15
N GLN A 289 -19.08 -19.44 22.52
CA GLN A 289 -17.84 -19.19 21.78
C GLN A 289 -17.86 -19.98 20.47
N ILE A 290 -17.86 -19.28 19.33
CA ILE A 290 -17.81 -19.88 17.99
C ILE A 290 -16.37 -20.30 17.67
N SER A 291 -15.43 -19.37 17.77
CA SER A 291 -14.03 -19.63 17.42
C SER A 291 -13.05 -18.75 18.19
N SER A 292 -11.81 -19.22 18.28
CA SER A 292 -10.68 -18.50 18.85
C SER A 292 -9.42 -18.75 18.03
N LEU A 293 -8.73 -17.70 17.62
CA LEU A 293 -7.51 -17.81 16.83
C LEU A 293 -6.51 -16.72 17.21
N SER A 294 -5.22 -17.08 17.19
CA SER A 294 -4.11 -16.13 17.30
C SER A 294 -3.73 -15.63 15.91
N ILE A 295 -3.86 -14.32 15.68
CA ILE A 295 -3.50 -13.70 14.40
C ILE A 295 -2.11 -13.08 14.40
N SER A 296 -1.72 -12.53 15.54
CA SER A 296 -0.47 -11.80 15.72
C SER A 296 0.14 -12.12 17.08
N GLN A 297 1.43 -11.83 17.23
CA GLN A 297 2.13 -11.92 18.52
C GLN A 297 2.00 -10.65 19.35
N ASN A 298 1.47 -9.58 18.76
CA ASN A 298 1.23 -8.30 19.41
C ASN A 298 -0.28 -8.07 19.59
N ASP A 299 -0.62 -6.94 20.15
CA ASP A 299 -1.97 -6.47 20.35
C ASP A 299 -2.76 -6.25 19.06
N ILE A 300 -4.07 -6.45 19.16
CA ILE A 300 -5.05 -6.11 18.14
C ILE A 300 -5.61 -4.74 18.51
N ASP A 301 -5.37 -3.70 17.70
CA ASP A 301 -5.84 -2.36 18.06
C ASP A 301 -7.32 -2.18 17.76
N TYR A 302 -7.78 -2.69 16.62
CA TYR A 302 -9.10 -2.45 16.10
C TYR A 302 -9.66 -3.67 15.36
N VAL A 303 -10.96 -3.88 15.56
CA VAL A 303 -11.79 -4.82 14.80
C VAL A 303 -12.88 -4.02 14.10
N ALA A 304 -13.16 -4.36 12.85
CA ALA A 304 -14.33 -3.89 12.11
C ALA A 304 -15.05 -5.08 11.48
N ILE A 305 -16.37 -5.06 11.53
CA ILE A 305 -17.23 -6.10 10.94
C ILE A 305 -17.86 -5.53 9.67
N ASN A 306 -17.94 -6.35 8.62
CA ASN A 306 -18.67 -5.99 7.41
C ASN A 306 -20.16 -5.84 7.70
N LYS A 307 -20.88 -5.05 6.89
CA LYS A 307 -22.33 -4.86 7.03
C LYS A 307 -23.14 -6.16 6.89
N THR A 308 -22.63 -7.16 6.16
CA THR A 308 -23.26 -8.50 6.08
C THR A 308 -22.95 -9.37 7.30
N GLY A 309 -21.93 -9.03 8.08
CA GLY A 309 -21.45 -9.83 9.21
C GLY A 309 -20.49 -10.97 8.85
N GLU A 310 -20.18 -11.21 7.57
CA GLU A 310 -19.38 -12.36 7.12
C GLU A 310 -17.87 -12.13 7.26
N TRP A 311 -17.41 -10.91 6.99
CA TRP A 311 -15.99 -10.56 7.01
C TRP A 311 -15.63 -9.72 8.22
N LEU A 312 -14.48 -10.05 8.79
CA LEU A 312 -13.89 -9.40 9.95
C LEU A 312 -12.54 -8.81 9.57
N ALA A 313 -12.37 -7.50 9.73
CA ALA A 313 -11.09 -6.84 9.53
C ALA A 313 -10.40 -6.60 10.87
N PHE A 314 -9.12 -6.98 10.97
CA PHE A 314 -8.28 -6.79 12.14
C PHE A 314 -7.05 -5.97 11.78
N GLY A 315 -6.71 -4.98 12.62
CA GLY A 315 -5.53 -4.14 12.48
C GLY A 315 -4.61 -4.25 13.69
N ALA A 316 -3.32 -4.48 13.45
CA ALA A 316 -2.28 -4.44 14.48
C ALA A 316 -1.17 -3.44 14.09
N SER A 317 -1.07 -2.35 14.84
CA SER A 317 -0.29 -1.16 14.50
C SER A 317 1.19 -1.40 14.63
N LYS A 318 1.59 -2.13 15.69
CA LYS A 318 2.99 -2.37 16.03
C LYS A 318 3.76 -3.01 14.88
N LEU A 319 3.16 -3.93 14.13
CA LEU A 319 3.80 -4.56 12.96
C LEU A 319 3.26 -4.06 11.61
N GLY A 320 2.30 -3.14 11.61
CA GLY A 320 1.58 -2.71 10.40
C GLY A 320 0.90 -3.88 9.68
N GLN A 321 0.26 -4.76 10.46
CA GLN A 321 -0.48 -5.91 9.94
C GLN A 321 -1.94 -5.55 9.73
N LEU A 322 -2.48 -5.97 8.59
CA LEU A 322 -3.88 -5.88 8.24
C LEU A 322 -4.33 -7.23 7.73
N LEU A 323 -5.43 -7.75 8.27
CA LEU A 323 -6.03 -8.96 7.74
C LEU A 323 -7.54 -8.85 7.70
N VAL A 324 -8.12 -9.60 6.77
CA VAL A 324 -9.56 -9.83 6.65
C VAL A 324 -9.80 -11.32 6.74
N TRP A 325 -10.65 -11.70 7.67
CA TRP A 325 -10.98 -13.07 8.01
C TRP A 325 -12.45 -13.33 7.71
N GLU A 326 -12.72 -14.40 6.98
CA GLU A 326 -14.06 -14.94 6.80
C GLU A 326 -14.27 -16.07 7.80
N TRP A 327 -15.14 -15.81 8.78
CA TRP A 327 -15.23 -16.68 9.95
C TRP A 327 -16.02 -17.97 9.72
N GLN A 328 -16.93 -18.00 8.74
CA GLN A 328 -17.70 -19.20 8.38
C GLN A 328 -16.83 -20.23 7.66
N SER A 329 -16.00 -19.76 6.72
CA SER A 329 -15.06 -20.60 5.96
C SER A 329 -13.74 -20.86 6.70
N GLU A 330 -13.54 -20.22 7.86
CA GLU A 330 -12.29 -20.19 8.62
C GLU A 330 -11.06 -19.87 7.75
N SER A 331 -11.20 -18.87 6.87
CA SER A 331 -10.18 -18.54 5.87
C SER A 331 -9.81 -17.06 5.88
N TYR A 332 -8.54 -16.78 5.54
CA TYR A 332 -8.09 -15.41 5.33
C TYR A 332 -8.44 -14.97 3.91
N ILE A 333 -9.24 -13.90 3.79
CA ILE A 333 -9.41 -13.19 2.50
C ILE A 333 -8.12 -12.47 2.15
N LEU A 334 -7.51 -11.81 3.14
CA LEU A 334 -6.18 -11.24 3.02
C LEU A 334 -5.44 -11.28 4.35
N LYS A 335 -4.14 -11.53 4.31
CA LYS A 335 -3.22 -11.39 5.44
C LYS A 335 -2.00 -10.63 4.96
N GLN A 336 -1.99 -9.34 5.23
CA GLN A 336 -1.01 -8.41 4.71
C GLN A 336 -0.17 -7.81 5.83
N GLN A 337 1.10 -7.61 5.54
CA GLN A 337 2.05 -7.02 6.48
C GLN A 337 2.94 -6.05 5.73
N GLY A 338 2.94 -4.79 6.17
CA GLY A 338 3.90 -3.78 5.72
C GLY A 338 5.32 -4.05 6.19
N HIS A 339 6.27 -3.23 5.77
CA HIS A 339 7.58 -3.23 6.41
C HIS A 339 7.47 -2.61 7.80
N PHE A 340 7.98 -3.32 8.81
CA PHE A 340 8.07 -2.78 10.15
C PHE A 340 9.26 -1.83 10.28
N ASP A 341 10.38 -2.16 9.64
CA ASP A 341 11.59 -1.35 9.65
C ASP A 341 11.79 -0.54 8.37
N SER A 342 12.80 0.33 8.37
CA SER A 342 13.06 1.19 7.23
C SER A 342 13.39 0.38 5.97
N MET A 343 12.73 0.74 4.87
CA MET A 343 13.05 0.19 3.56
C MET A 343 14.38 0.78 3.10
N ASN A 344 15.31 -0.04 2.63
CA ASN A 344 16.61 0.41 2.14
C ASN A 344 16.62 0.60 0.63
N THR A 345 15.97 -0.29 -0.09
CA THR A 345 16.11 -0.36 -1.55
C THR A 345 14.81 -0.82 -2.21
N ILE A 346 14.63 -0.39 -3.45
CA ILE A 346 13.48 -0.72 -4.27
C ILE A 346 13.92 -1.01 -5.70
N THR A 347 13.27 -1.97 -6.33
CA THR A 347 13.48 -2.25 -7.74
C THR A 347 12.17 -2.64 -8.41
N TYR A 348 11.93 -2.10 -9.61
CA TYR A 348 10.79 -2.50 -10.42
C TYR A 348 11.10 -3.83 -11.10
N SER A 349 10.08 -4.68 -11.25
CA SER A 349 10.18 -5.77 -12.22
C SER A 349 10.38 -5.19 -13.61
N PRO A 350 11.14 -5.83 -14.51
CA PRO A 350 11.30 -5.34 -15.88
C PRO A 350 9.99 -5.16 -16.64
N ASP A 351 8.93 -5.88 -16.27
CA ASP A 351 7.58 -5.70 -16.84
C ASP A 351 6.79 -4.53 -16.22
N GLY A 352 7.27 -3.94 -15.11
CA GLY A 352 6.66 -2.81 -14.41
C GLY A 352 5.36 -3.11 -13.65
N GLN A 353 4.95 -4.38 -13.55
CA GLN A 353 3.77 -4.81 -12.80
C GLN A 353 4.02 -4.92 -11.30
N ARG A 354 5.23 -5.33 -10.92
CA ARG A 354 5.59 -5.60 -9.53
C ARG A 354 6.72 -4.68 -9.09
N ILE A 355 6.72 -4.33 -7.82
CA ILE A 355 7.82 -3.62 -7.15
C ILE A 355 8.34 -4.51 -6.05
N ILE A 356 9.66 -4.66 -5.99
CA ILE A 356 10.31 -5.40 -4.92
C ILE A 356 10.94 -4.39 -3.97
N THR A 357 10.61 -4.54 -2.69
CA THR A 357 11.17 -3.73 -1.62
C THR A 357 12.00 -4.62 -0.71
N ALA A 358 13.11 -4.11 -0.22
CA ALA A 358 13.91 -4.77 0.81
C ALA A 358 14.17 -3.80 1.96
N ALA A 359 14.09 -4.31 3.19
CA ALA A 359 14.15 -3.50 4.39
C ALA A 359 15.16 -4.03 5.42
N ASP A 360 15.39 -3.22 6.45
CA ASP A 360 16.22 -3.56 7.59
C ASP A 360 15.64 -4.70 8.45
N ASP A 361 14.36 -5.05 8.27
CA ASP A 361 13.69 -6.18 8.94
C ASP A 361 14.16 -7.57 8.46
N GLY A 362 15.07 -7.62 7.48
CA GLY A 362 15.57 -8.85 6.87
C GLY A 362 14.60 -9.48 5.87
N LYS A 363 13.46 -8.83 5.58
CA LYS A 363 12.44 -9.33 4.67
C LYS A 363 12.52 -8.62 3.33
N ILE A 364 12.29 -9.39 2.28
CA ILE A 364 12.09 -8.87 0.93
C ILE A 364 10.63 -9.11 0.58
N LYS A 365 9.94 -8.06 0.11
CA LYS A 365 8.52 -8.14 -0.24
C LYS A 365 8.32 -7.79 -1.70
N VAL A 366 7.52 -8.61 -2.37
CA VAL A 366 7.11 -8.40 -3.76
C VAL A 366 5.69 -7.83 -3.75
N TRP A 367 5.57 -6.57 -4.11
CA TRP A 367 4.31 -5.84 -4.17
C TRP A 367 3.78 -5.82 -5.59
N ASP A 368 2.48 -6.02 -5.74
CA ASP A 368 1.78 -5.71 -6.99
C ASP A 368 1.34 -4.24 -7.00
N VAL A 369 1.54 -3.56 -8.13
CA VAL A 369 1.28 -2.11 -8.25
C VAL A 369 -0.21 -1.79 -8.29
N ASN A 370 -1.02 -2.69 -8.88
CA ASN A 370 -2.44 -2.46 -9.07
C ASN A 370 -3.25 -2.76 -7.81
N SER A 371 -3.06 -3.96 -7.25
CA SER A 371 -3.74 -4.37 -6.02
C SER A 371 -3.16 -3.72 -4.77
N GLY A 372 -1.87 -3.35 -4.80
CA GLY A 372 -1.16 -2.81 -3.66
C GLY A 372 -0.84 -3.82 -2.56
N PHE A 373 -1.09 -5.11 -2.82
CA PHE A 373 -0.82 -6.19 -1.88
C PHE A 373 0.57 -6.80 -2.07
N CYS A 374 1.10 -7.34 -0.99
CA CYS A 374 2.31 -8.15 -1.02
C CYS A 374 1.93 -9.56 -1.50
N VAL A 375 2.50 -9.99 -2.62
CA VAL A 375 2.29 -11.32 -3.21
C VAL A 375 3.17 -12.36 -2.51
N VAL A 376 4.44 -12.04 -2.31
CA VAL A 376 5.43 -12.94 -1.70
C VAL A 376 6.33 -12.18 -0.74
N THR A 377 6.61 -12.78 0.42
CA THR A 377 7.63 -12.31 1.36
C THR A 377 8.73 -13.36 1.47
N PHE A 378 9.96 -12.99 1.15
CA PHE A 378 11.14 -13.82 1.42
C PHE A 378 11.75 -13.44 2.76
N THR A 379 12.06 -14.44 3.59
CA THR A 379 12.51 -14.25 4.99
C THR A 379 13.80 -14.99 5.31
N GLU A 380 14.57 -15.42 4.31
CA GLU A 380 15.79 -16.18 4.58
C GLU A 380 16.93 -15.30 5.12
N HIS A 381 16.89 -13.97 4.89
CA HIS A 381 17.93 -13.05 5.37
C HIS A 381 17.80 -12.82 6.86
N MET A 382 18.94 -12.93 7.55
CA MET A 382 19.00 -12.79 9.00
C MET A 382 19.33 -11.36 9.44
N GLY A 383 19.91 -10.57 8.54
CA GLY A 383 20.23 -9.16 8.74
C GLY A 383 19.54 -8.26 7.72
N GLY A 384 19.62 -6.95 7.92
CA GLY A 384 19.02 -5.96 7.03
C GLY A 384 19.48 -6.11 5.57
N VAL A 385 18.54 -6.08 4.64
CA VAL A 385 18.81 -6.22 3.21
C VAL A 385 19.11 -4.84 2.64
N THR A 386 20.28 -4.68 2.01
CA THR A 386 20.84 -3.38 1.64
C THR A 386 20.53 -2.98 0.20
N ALA A 387 20.67 -3.93 -0.74
CA ALA A 387 20.48 -3.67 -2.16
C ALA A 387 19.71 -4.83 -2.83
N CYS A 388 18.87 -4.49 -3.82
CA CYS A 388 18.13 -5.45 -4.62
C CYS A 388 18.18 -5.05 -6.10
N GLU A 389 18.41 -6.03 -6.98
CA GLU A 389 18.48 -5.79 -8.41
C GLU A 389 17.96 -6.97 -9.24
N PHE A 390 17.30 -6.65 -10.35
CA PHE A 390 16.79 -7.62 -11.30
C PHE A 390 17.79 -7.92 -12.41
N ALA A 391 17.82 -9.16 -12.87
CA ALA A 391 18.35 -9.46 -14.20
C ALA A 391 17.42 -8.90 -15.29
N LYS A 392 17.97 -8.51 -16.45
CA LYS A 392 17.19 -7.92 -17.57
C LYS A 392 16.04 -8.81 -18.06
N LYS A 393 16.16 -10.13 -17.90
CA LYS A 393 15.13 -11.12 -18.25
C LYS A 393 13.90 -11.08 -17.32
N GLY A 394 14.03 -10.55 -16.10
CA GLY A 394 12.92 -10.40 -15.13
C GLY A 394 12.59 -11.62 -14.28
N ASN A 395 13.20 -12.77 -14.54
CA ASN A 395 12.88 -14.01 -13.81
C ASN A 395 13.65 -14.15 -12.49
N VAL A 396 14.84 -13.55 -12.42
CA VAL A 396 15.76 -13.69 -11.30
C VAL A 396 15.96 -12.34 -10.61
N LEU A 397 15.83 -12.36 -9.29
CA LEU A 397 16.14 -11.25 -8.40
C LEU A 397 17.41 -11.58 -7.61
N PHE A 398 18.30 -10.61 -7.46
CA PHE A 398 19.44 -10.70 -6.56
C PHE A 398 19.30 -9.72 -5.40
N THR A 399 19.69 -10.16 -4.22
CA THR A 399 19.64 -9.35 -3.00
C THR A 399 20.93 -9.46 -2.20
N ALA A 400 21.41 -8.33 -1.67
CA ALA A 400 22.56 -8.27 -0.79
C ALA A 400 22.12 -7.87 0.63
N SER A 401 22.76 -8.43 1.64
CA SER A 401 22.43 -8.18 3.05
C SER A 401 23.68 -7.99 3.91
N LEU A 402 23.48 -7.32 5.05
CA LEU A 402 24.46 -7.18 6.12
C LEU A 402 24.77 -8.51 6.82
N ASP A 403 24.01 -9.59 6.57
CA ASP A 403 24.34 -10.94 7.03
C ASP A 403 25.57 -11.55 6.34
N GLY A 404 26.07 -10.89 5.28
CA GLY A 404 27.24 -11.30 4.52
C GLY A 404 26.96 -12.30 3.42
N SER A 405 25.70 -12.40 3.02
CA SER A 405 25.27 -13.18 1.87
C SER A 405 24.68 -12.30 0.77
N VAL A 406 24.95 -12.69 -0.47
CA VAL A 406 24.19 -12.26 -1.64
C VAL A 406 23.36 -13.45 -2.09
N ARG A 407 22.05 -13.27 -2.29
CA ARG A 407 21.14 -14.36 -2.65
C ARG A 407 20.49 -14.12 -4.00
N ALA A 408 20.26 -15.21 -4.73
CA ALA A 408 19.57 -15.22 -6.01
C ALA A 408 18.25 -15.98 -5.89
N TRP A 409 17.17 -15.29 -6.24
CA TRP A 409 15.81 -15.75 -6.11
C TRP A 409 15.21 -16.01 -7.49
N ASP A 410 14.60 -17.18 -7.65
CA ASP A 410 13.76 -17.48 -8.80
C ASP A 410 12.32 -17.05 -8.49
N LEU A 411 11.77 -16.10 -9.26
CA LEU A 411 10.42 -15.56 -9.05
C LEU A 411 9.31 -16.43 -9.65
N HIS A 412 9.63 -17.46 -10.42
CA HIS A 412 8.62 -18.44 -10.85
C HIS A 412 8.38 -19.51 -9.80
N ARG A 413 9.45 -19.95 -9.13
CA ARG A 413 9.40 -21.02 -8.12
C ARG A 413 9.45 -20.51 -6.69
N TYR A 414 9.65 -19.20 -6.51
CA TYR A 414 9.76 -18.52 -5.21
C TYR A 414 10.75 -19.18 -4.25
N ARG A 415 11.93 -19.55 -4.76
CA ARG A 415 12.99 -20.15 -3.95
C ARG A 415 14.31 -19.43 -4.18
N ASN A 416 15.12 -19.38 -3.14
CA ASN A 416 16.54 -19.11 -3.29
C ASN A 416 17.20 -20.32 -3.96
N PHE A 417 17.90 -20.10 -5.08
CA PHE A 417 18.63 -21.16 -5.75
C PHE A 417 20.15 -20.99 -5.65
N ARG A 418 20.64 -19.81 -5.27
CA ARG A 418 22.08 -19.56 -5.02
C ARG A 418 22.26 -18.58 -3.87
N THR A 419 23.16 -18.94 -2.96
CA THR A 419 23.70 -18.04 -1.94
C THR A 419 25.19 -17.89 -2.21
N PHE A 420 25.64 -16.66 -2.43
CA PHE A 420 27.03 -16.29 -2.61
C PHE A 420 27.55 -15.70 -1.30
N THR A 421 28.71 -16.18 -0.88
CA THR A 421 29.43 -15.67 0.28
C THR A 421 30.88 -15.40 -0.11
N ALA A 422 31.48 -14.42 0.57
CA ALA A 422 32.92 -14.23 0.48
C ALA A 422 33.64 -15.23 1.41
N PRO A 423 34.89 -15.62 1.08
CA PRO A 423 35.69 -16.47 1.96
C PRO A 423 35.93 -15.87 3.36
N SER A 424 36.00 -14.55 3.45
CA SER A 424 35.94 -13.81 4.71
C SER A 424 34.50 -13.35 5.00
N ARG A 425 34.13 -13.27 6.27
CA ARG A 425 32.84 -12.70 6.67
C ARG A 425 32.88 -11.19 6.41
N LEU A 426 32.04 -10.73 5.50
CA LEU A 426 31.90 -9.33 5.09
C LEU A 426 30.43 -8.93 5.21
N SER A 427 30.14 -7.64 5.33
CA SER A 427 28.78 -7.10 5.24
C SER A 427 28.57 -6.38 3.89
N PHE A 428 27.69 -6.91 3.04
CA PHE A 428 27.49 -6.35 1.71
C PHE A 428 26.53 -5.16 1.73
N SER A 429 26.96 -4.03 1.18
CA SER A 429 26.20 -2.78 1.13
C SER A 429 25.65 -2.46 -0.26
N SER A 430 26.35 -2.88 -1.31
CA SER A 430 26.01 -2.58 -2.70
C SER A 430 26.07 -3.83 -3.56
N LEU A 431 25.25 -3.85 -4.60
CA LEU A 431 25.06 -4.97 -5.51
C LEU A 431 24.94 -4.42 -6.94
N ALA A 432 25.55 -5.11 -7.89
CA ALA A 432 25.33 -4.91 -9.32
C ALA A 432 25.25 -6.27 -10.04
N VAL A 433 24.34 -6.41 -10.99
CA VAL A 433 24.16 -7.64 -11.77
C VAL A 433 24.31 -7.37 -13.26
N ASP A 434 25.01 -8.27 -13.95
CA ASP A 434 25.16 -8.17 -15.40
C ASP A 434 23.79 -8.34 -16.11
N PRO A 435 23.51 -7.59 -17.20
CA PRO A 435 22.24 -7.71 -17.92
C PRO A 435 21.93 -9.13 -18.42
N SER A 436 22.93 -9.98 -18.67
CA SER A 436 22.71 -11.38 -19.05
C SER A 436 22.18 -12.25 -17.89
N GLY A 437 22.49 -11.85 -16.64
CA GLY A 437 22.21 -12.58 -15.41
C GLY A 437 23.26 -13.64 -15.05
N GLU A 438 24.44 -13.65 -15.70
CA GLU A 438 25.47 -14.67 -15.47
C GLU A 438 26.49 -14.28 -14.38
N VAL A 439 26.73 -13.00 -14.19
CA VAL A 439 27.74 -12.45 -13.27
C VAL A 439 27.08 -11.51 -12.28
N VAL A 440 27.48 -11.63 -11.01
CA VAL A 440 27.03 -10.77 -9.91
C VAL A 440 28.24 -10.15 -9.25
N CYS A 441 28.17 -8.85 -8.97
CA CYS A 441 29.18 -8.10 -8.26
C CYS A 441 28.60 -7.51 -6.96
N ALA A 442 29.34 -7.59 -5.86
CA ALA A 442 28.95 -6.93 -4.62
C ALA A 442 30.12 -6.22 -3.95
N GLY A 443 29.78 -5.10 -3.31
CA GLY A 443 30.69 -4.27 -2.53
C GLY A 443 30.34 -4.36 -1.05
N SER A 444 31.37 -4.29 -0.20
CA SER A 444 31.26 -4.30 1.25
C SER A 444 31.73 -2.97 1.82
N ILE A 445 31.29 -2.65 3.04
CA ILE A 445 31.83 -1.53 3.80
C ILE A 445 33.15 -1.92 4.49
N ASP A 446 33.30 -3.18 4.85
CA ASP A 446 34.44 -3.69 5.63
C ASP A 446 35.69 -3.91 4.77
N SER A 447 35.49 -4.23 3.49
CA SER A 447 36.58 -4.45 2.52
C SER A 447 36.41 -3.55 1.30
N PHE A 448 37.52 -3.06 0.75
CA PHE A 448 37.51 -2.17 -0.41
C PHE A 448 37.42 -2.93 -1.75
N ASP A 449 37.60 -4.25 -1.72
CA ASP A 449 37.54 -5.11 -2.90
C ASP A 449 36.09 -5.36 -3.34
N ILE A 450 35.89 -5.38 -4.66
CA ILE A 450 34.61 -5.77 -5.26
C ILE A 450 34.67 -7.26 -5.56
N HIS A 451 33.70 -8.00 -5.03
CA HIS A 451 33.63 -9.45 -5.19
C HIS A 451 32.77 -9.80 -6.39
N ILE A 452 33.24 -10.72 -7.24
CA ILE A 452 32.53 -11.17 -8.44
C ILE A 452 32.23 -12.66 -8.34
N TRP A 453 30.99 -13.05 -8.56
CA TRP A 453 30.57 -14.45 -8.61
C TRP A 453 29.94 -14.79 -9.95
N SER A 454 30.10 -16.06 -10.35
CA SER A 454 29.31 -16.63 -11.44
C SER A 454 28.03 -17.24 -10.88
N VAL A 455 26.89 -16.90 -11.47
CA VAL A 455 25.57 -17.39 -11.04
C VAL A 455 25.39 -18.87 -11.33
N GLN A 456 25.95 -19.35 -12.45
CA GLN A 456 25.83 -20.75 -12.86
C GLN A 456 26.63 -21.67 -11.93
N THR A 457 27.90 -21.34 -11.67
CA THR A 457 28.79 -22.17 -10.85
C THR A 457 28.63 -21.93 -9.35
N GLY A 458 28.17 -20.75 -8.95
CA GLY A 458 28.09 -20.34 -7.54
C GLY A 458 29.43 -19.95 -6.92
N GLN A 459 30.52 -19.99 -7.69
CA GLN A 459 31.87 -19.73 -7.18
C GLN A 459 32.25 -18.26 -7.35
N LEU A 460 33.11 -17.79 -6.44
CA LEU A 460 33.79 -16.50 -6.58
C LEU A 460 34.75 -16.60 -7.77
N LEU A 461 34.50 -15.77 -8.79
CA LEU A 461 35.34 -15.66 -9.99
C LEU A 461 36.60 -14.84 -9.69
N ASP A 462 36.42 -13.65 -9.12
CA ASP A 462 37.51 -12.70 -8.94
C ASP A 462 37.22 -11.68 -7.82
N ARG A 463 38.27 -10.97 -7.40
CA ARG A 463 38.22 -9.80 -6.51
C ARG A 463 38.88 -8.63 -7.22
N LEU A 464 38.07 -7.68 -7.68
CA LEU A 464 38.59 -6.45 -8.27
C LEU A 464 39.11 -5.55 -7.14
N SER A 465 40.42 -5.32 -7.15
CA SER A 465 41.11 -4.46 -6.19
C SER A 465 41.61 -3.19 -6.89
N GLY A 466 41.68 -2.12 -6.11
CA GLY A 466 42.16 -0.82 -6.57
C GLY A 466 41.61 0.32 -5.73
N HIS A 467 40.42 0.17 -5.14
CA HIS A 467 39.82 1.22 -4.31
C HIS A 467 40.57 1.37 -3.00
N GLU A 468 40.72 2.61 -2.56
CA GLU A 468 41.39 2.96 -1.31
C GLU A 468 40.39 3.17 -0.17
N GLY A 469 39.10 3.01 -0.46
CA GLY A 469 38.02 3.14 0.51
C GLY A 469 36.80 2.27 0.16
N PRO A 470 35.81 2.20 1.06
CA PRO A 470 34.61 1.39 0.90
C PRO A 470 33.86 1.71 -0.40
N VAL A 471 33.40 0.68 -1.08
CA VAL A 471 32.60 0.80 -2.30
C VAL A 471 31.14 1.05 -1.90
N SER A 472 30.65 2.25 -2.21
CA SER A 472 29.31 2.70 -1.83
C SER A 472 28.25 2.27 -2.83
N SER A 473 28.59 2.23 -4.11
CA SER A 473 27.65 1.92 -5.19
C SER A 473 28.32 1.17 -6.33
N LEU A 474 27.57 0.23 -6.90
CA LEU A 474 27.95 -0.53 -8.08
C LEU A 474 26.79 -0.42 -9.08
N SER A 475 27.12 -0.37 -10.37
CA SER A 475 26.12 -0.45 -11.43
C SER A 475 26.74 -1.07 -12.68
N PHE A 476 26.01 -1.95 -13.35
CA PHE A 476 26.38 -2.44 -14.67
C PHE A 476 25.75 -1.57 -15.75
N SER A 477 26.43 -1.45 -16.88
CA SER A 477 25.86 -0.84 -18.06
C SER A 477 24.72 -1.72 -18.64
N PRO A 478 23.59 -1.15 -19.08
CA PRO A 478 22.46 -1.91 -19.63
C PRO A 478 22.71 -2.66 -20.97
N ASP A 479 23.66 -2.19 -21.78
CA ASP A 479 23.99 -2.71 -23.12
C ASP A 479 25.44 -3.22 -23.22
N ALA A 480 26.40 -2.43 -22.74
CA ALA A 480 27.81 -2.80 -22.64
C ALA A 480 28.11 -3.56 -21.35
N SER A 481 29.07 -4.49 -21.42
CA SER A 481 29.48 -5.33 -20.31
C SER A 481 30.49 -4.62 -19.38
N THR A 482 30.30 -3.33 -19.15
CA THR A 482 31.14 -2.49 -18.29
C THR A 482 30.52 -2.38 -16.90
N LEU A 483 31.35 -2.55 -15.86
CA LEU A 483 30.96 -2.32 -14.47
C LEU A 483 31.48 -0.94 -14.06
N VAL A 484 30.67 -0.16 -13.35
CA VAL A 484 31.13 1.07 -12.70
C VAL A 484 30.98 0.95 -11.19
N SER A 485 32.02 1.35 -10.48
CA SER A 485 32.04 1.40 -9.02
C SER A 485 32.29 2.81 -8.53
N GLY A 486 31.53 3.24 -7.53
CA GLY A 486 31.75 4.48 -6.78
C GLY A 486 32.24 4.16 -5.37
N SER A 487 33.26 4.87 -4.90
CA SER A 487 33.85 4.67 -3.58
C SER A 487 33.98 5.98 -2.79
N TRP A 488 34.13 5.85 -1.47
CA TRP A 488 34.46 6.95 -0.58
C TRP A 488 35.91 7.43 -0.72
N ASP A 489 36.74 6.79 -1.56
CA ASP A 489 38.05 7.32 -1.96
C ASP A 489 37.97 8.49 -2.96
N ARG A 490 36.76 9.00 -3.23
CA ARG A 490 36.47 10.08 -4.18
C ARG A 490 36.78 9.71 -5.63
N THR A 491 36.80 8.41 -5.93
CA THR A 491 36.96 7.93 -7.29
C THR A 491 35.75 7.13 -7.73
N VAL A 492 35.44 7.26 -9.01
CA VAL A 492 34.60 6.30 -9.73
C VAL A 492 35.51 5.50 -10.64
N ARG A 493 35.38 4.18 -10.68
CA ARG A 493 36.15 3.35 -11.61
C ARG A 493 35.26 2.68 -12.63
N VAL A 494 35.70 2.71 -13.88
CA VAL A 494 35.11 1.94 -14.99
C VAL A 494 35.94 0.67 -15.16
N TRP A 495 35.28 -0.48 -15.06
CA TRP A 495 35.89 -1.80 -15.16
C TRP A 495 35.43 -2.52 -16.42
N ASN A 496 36.38 -2.99 -17.21
CA ASN A 496 36.13 -3.91 -18.31
C ASN A 496 36.41 -5.34 -17.85
N ILE A 497 35.38 -6.06 -17.42
CA ILE A 497 35.53 -7.41 -16.83
C ILE A 497 35.56 -8.50 -17.91
N PHE A 498 34.77 -8.34 -18.97
CA PHE A 498 34.59 -9.36 -20.01
C PHE A 498 35.62 -9.25 -21.15
N ALA A 499 36.36 -8.14 -21.19
CA ALA A 499 37.50 -8.02 -22.08
C ALA A 499 38.63 -8.93 -21.59
N ARG A 500 39.44 -9.46 -22.53
CA ARG A 500 40.60 -10.30 -22.19
C ARG A 500 41.59 -9.57 -21.27
N THR A 501 41.67 -8.26 -21.40
CA THR A 501 42.44 -7.38 -20.53
C THR A 501 41.47 -6.76 -19.52
N GLN A 502 41.61 -7.13 -18.25
CA GLN A 502 40.92 -6.44 -17.17
C GLN A 502 41.55 -5.06 -17.01
N THR A 503 40.83 -4.02 -17.39
CA THR A 503 41.27 -2.63 -17.25
C THR A 503 40.38 -1.90 -16.25
N SER A 504 41.01 -1.02 -15.47
CA SER A 504 40.34 -0.12 -14.52
C SER A 504 40.71 1.32 -14.83
N GLU A 505 39.73 2.13 -15.24
CA GLU A 505 39.95 3.55 -15.50
C GLU A 505 39.36 4.39 -14.35
N PRO A 506 40.20 5.15 -13.61
CA PRO A 506 39.72 5.99 -12.52
C PRO A 506 39.29 7.38 -12.98
N LEU A 507 38.08 7.78 -12.56
CA LEU A 507 37.52 9.11 -12.66
C LEU A 507 37.63 9.79 -11.29
N GLN A 508 38.49 10.80 -11.18
CA GLN A 508 38.70 11.51 -9.93
C GLN A 508 37.60 12.56 -9.69
N LEU A 509 37.00 12.53 -8.50
CA LEU A 509 36.01 13.49 -8.04
C LEU A 509 36.55 14.30 -6.83
N MET A 510 35.81 15.36 -6.50
CA MET A 510 36.17 16.28 -5.41
C MET A 510 35.84 15.74 -4.02
N ALA A 511 34.79 14.90 -3.92
CA ALA A 511 34.26 14.37 -2.68
C ALA A 511 33.78 12.92 -2.85
N ASP A 512 33.44 12.31 -1.71
CA ASP A 512 33.09 10.89 -1.61
C ASP A 512 31.84 10.57 -2.43
N VAL A 513 31.85 9.43 -3.11
CA VAL A 513 30.74 9.01 -3.99
C VAL A 513 29.66 8.30 -3.17
N LEU A 514 28.40 8.64 -3.40
CA LEU A 514 27.27 8.00 -2.73
C LEU A 514 26.54 7.01 -3.65
N CYS A 515 26.22 7.40 -4.88
CA CYS A 515 25.49 6.57 -5.82
C CYS A 515 25.96 6.82 -7.26
N VAL A 516 25.94 5.76 -8.07
CA VAL A 516 26.21 5.79 -9.51
C VAL A 516 24.99 5.21 -10.23
N ALA A 517 24.57 5.85 -11.32
CA ALA A 517 23.54 5.33 -12.21
C ALA A 517 23.96 5.43 -13.67
N PHE A 518 23.64 4.40 -14.45
CA PHE A 518 23.77 4.43 -15.90
C PHE A 518 22.56 5.04 -16.59
N ARG A 519 22.83 5.77 -17.67
CA ARG A 519 21.82 6.12 -18.65
C ARG A 519 21.41 4.85 -19.42
N PRO A 520 20.13 4.69 -19.80
CA PRO A 520 19.67 3.50 -20.54
C PRO A 520 20.41 3.23 -21.87
N ASP A 521 21.02 4.25 -22.47
CA ASP A 521 21.82 4.13 -23.69
C ASP A 521 23.28 3.70 -23.46
N SER A 522 23.68 3.48 -22.19
CA SER A 522 25.04 3.10 -21.76
C SER A 522 26.16 4.10 -22.07
N LYS A 523 25.87 5.28 -22.63
CA LYS A 523 26.91 6.24 -23.03
C LYS A 523 27.35 7.14 -21.88
N GLN A 524 26.41 7.44 -20.99
CA GLN A 524 26.58 8.41 -19.93
C GLN A 524 26.31 7.78 -18.56
N ILE A 525 27.03 8.22 -17.53
CA ILE A 525 26.77 7.90 -16.13
C ILE A 525 26.48 9.18 -15.34
N ALA A 526 25.59 9.08 -14.37
CA ALA A 526 25.36 10.10 -13.35
C ALA A 526 25.97 9.63 -12.04
N VAL A 527 26.70 10.52 -11.38
CA VAL A 527 27.34 10.25 -10.09
C VAL A 527 26.91 11.32 -9.09
N THR A 528 26.49 10.90 -7.91
CA THR A 528 26.22 11.80 -6.79
C THR A 528 27.37 11.80 -5.80
N THR A 529 27.76 12.98 -5.35
CA THR A 529 28.82 13.16 -4.35
C THR A 529 28.25 13.63 -3.02
N LEU A 530 29.02 13.45 -1.94
CA LEU A 530 28.65 13.89 -0.58
C LEU A 530 28.49 15.42 -0.47
N ASP A 531 29.11 16.19 -1.36
CA ASP A 531 28.96 17.64 -1.42
C ASP A 531 27.57 18.10 -1.88
N GLY A 532 26.76 17.18 -2.42
CA GLY A 532 25.43 17.47 -2.98
C GLY A 532 25.46 17.85 -4.46
N GLN A 533 26.56 17.53 -5.15
CA GLN A 533 26.69 17.73 -6.58
C GLN A 533 26.30 16.46 -7.35
N LEU A 534 25.80 16.67 -8.57
CA LEU A 534 25.44 15.63 -9.51
C LEU A 534 26.30 15.82 -10.76
N THR A 535 27.21 14.90 -11.02
CA THR A 535 28.16 15.00 -12.15
C THR A 535 27.84 13.97 -13.22
N PHE A 536 27.91 14.39 -14.48
CA PHE A 536 27.61 13.56 -15.64
C PHE A 536 28.88 13.29 -16.42
N TRP A 537 29.15 12.01 -16.67
CA TRP A 537 30.37 11.56 -17.34
C TRP A 537 30.05 10.72 -18.55
N ASN A 538 30.81 10.90 -19.63
CA ASN A 538 30.81 9.99 -20.76
C ASN A 538 31.72 8.79 -20.44
N VAL A 539 31.21 7.58 -20.61
CA VAL A 539 31.91 6.34 -20.28
C VAL A 539 33.02 6.03 -21.29
N SER A 540 32.88 6.47 -22.54
CA SER A 540 33.85 6.17 -23.60
C SER A 540 35.11 7.04 -23.55
N ASP A 541 34.94 8.32 -23.24
CA ASP A 541 36.02 9.30 -23.19
C ASP A 541 36.53 9.56 -21.77
N ALA A 542 35.89 8.96 -20.75
CA ALA A 542 36.17 9.19 -19.33
C ALA A 542 36.20 10.69 -18.94
N ALA A 543 35.39 11.50 -19.63
CA ALA A 543 35.34 12.95 -19.46
C ALA A 543 34.02 13.39 -18.84
N GLN A 544 34.10 14.40 -17.98
CA GLN A 544 32.92 15.04 -17.41
C GLN A 544 32.27 15.94 -18.47
N GLU A 545 31.00 15.68 -18.80
CA GLU A 545 30.24 16.49 -19.76
C GLU A 545 29.53 17.67 -19.07
N SER A 546 28.88 17.40 -17.94
CA SER A 546 28.12 18.41 -17.21
C SER A 546 28.11 18.15 -15.70
N GLY A 547 27.67 19.15 -14.93
CA GLY A 547 27.56 19.06 -13.49
C GLY A 547 26.50 20.01 -12.95
N VAL A 548 25.75 19.57 -11.95
CA VAL A 548 24.68 20.31 -11.30
C VAL A 548 25.03 20.43 -9.81
N ASP A 549 25.09 21.65 -9.30
CA ASP A 549 25.18 21.90 -7.86
C ASP A 549 23.78 21.97 -7.27
N ALA A 550 23.35 20.86 -6.66
CA ALA A 550 22.00 20.66 -6.17
C ALA A 550 21.89 20.76 -4.65
N ARG A 551 22.97 21.19 -3.97
CA ARG A 551 23.05 21.24 -2.51
C ARG A 551 21.92 22.06 -1.88
N ARG A 552 21.52 23.16 -2.53
CA ARG A 552 20.43 24.03 -2.06
C ARG A 552 19.05 23.45 -2.36
N ASP A 553 18.91 22.70 -3.44
CA ASP A 553 17.62 22.17 -3.91
C ASP A 553 17.11 21.08 -2.98
N VAL A 554 18.02 20.18 -2.58
CA VAL A 554 17.72 19.07 -1.66
C VAL A 554 17.70 19.50 -0.19
N SER A 555 18.40 20.58 0.18
CA SER A 555 18.47 21.06 1.56
C SER A 555 17.05 21.30 2.12
N GLY A 556 16.66 20.50 3.11
CA GLY A 556 15.33 20.57 3.69
C GLY A 556 15.23 19.74 4.96
N GLY A 557 14.42 20.24 5.89
CA GLY A 557 14.15 19.57 7.16
C GLY A 557 15.10 20.01 8.29
N ARG A 558 14.52 20.18 9.48
CA ARG A 558 15.24 20.29 10.74
C ARG A 558 14.71 19.22 11.67
N LYS A 559 15.61 18.45 12.27
CA LYS A 559 15.24 17.47 13.28
C LYS A 559 14.90 18.17 14.60
N MET A 560 14.03 17.59 15.41
CA MET A 560 13.68 18.17 16.71
C MET A 560 14.88 18.17 17.67
N SER A 561 15.76 17.18 17.54
CA SER A 561 17.04 17.09 18.26
C SER A 561 18.13 18.01 17.70
N ASP A 562 17.96 18.56 16.50
CA ASP A 562 18.97 19.40 15.86
C ASP A 562 19.05 20.79 16.50
N ARG A 563 20.26 21.11 16.99
CA ARG A 563 20.62 22.44 17.51
C ARG A 563 21.06 23.42 16.43
N ARG A 564 21.15 22.98 15.18
CA ARG A 564 21.48 23.82 14.02
C ARG A 564 20.21 24.25 13.30
N THR A 565 20.26 25.39 12.63
CA THR A 565 19.19 25.78 11.69
C THR A 565 19.17 24.83 10.49
N ALA A 566 18.01 24.63 9.87
CA ALA A 566 17.86 23.74 8.70
C ALA A 566 18.89 24.06 7.59
N ALA A 567 19.14 25.35 7.34
CA ALA A 567 20.11 25.80 6.35
C ALA A 567 21.56 25.41 6.66
N ASN A 568 21.91 25.09 7.91
CA ASN A 568 23.26 24.74 8.33
C ASN A 568 23.42 23.24 8.64
N VAL A 569 22.35 22.45 8.52
CA VAL A 569 22.43 20.99 8.63
C VAL A 569 23.15 20.47 7.38
N ALA A 570 24.25 19.74 7.57
CA ALA A 570 25.04 19.20 6.45
C ALA A 570 24.51 17.85 5.96
N GLY A 571 23.99 17.01 6.86
CA GLY A 571 23.61 15.63 6.55
C GLY A 571 22.42 15.46 5.59
N THR A 572 21.60 16.50 5.40
CA THR A 572 20.42 16.46 4.53
C THR A 572 20.67 17.08 3.14
N LYS A 573 21.92 17.42 2.85
CA LYS A 573 22.31 18.19 1.65
C LYS A 573 22.93 17.36 0.52
N ALA A 574 22.87 16.03 0.64
CA ALA A 574 23.42 15.10 -0.33
C ALA A 574 22.34 14.13 -0.83
N PHE A 575 22.52 13.62 -2.05
CA PHE A 575 21.67 12.60 -2.63
C PHE A 575 22.26 11.21 -2.38
N SER A 576 21.52 10.36 -1.66
CA SER A 576 21.92 8.97 -1.42
C SER A 576 21.59 8.06 -2.60
N SER A 577 20.61 8.42 -3.42
CA SER A 577 20.19 7.64 -4.58
C SER A 577 19.90 8.53 -5.78
N VAL A 578 20.23 8.00 -6.96
CA VAL A 578 20.00 8.64 -8.24
C VAL A 578 19.58 7.60 -9.27
N ARG A 579 18.61 7.91 -10.12
CA ARG A 579 18.18 7.05 -11.24
C ARG A 579 17.85 7.88 -12.48
N TYR A 580 18.22 7.35 -13.64
CA TYR A 580 17.75 7.90 -14.92
C TYR A 580 16.31 7.48 -15.20
N SER A 581 15.60 8.35 -15.93
CA SER A 581 14.35 7.98 -16.58
C SER A 581 14.59 6.90 -17.64
N ALA A 582 13.55 6.15 -17.97
CA ALA A 582 13.63 5.09 -18.99
C ALA A 582 14.01 5.62 -20.40
N ASP A 583 13.76 6.90 -20.69
CA ASP A 583 14.18 7.57 -21.93
C ASP A 583 15.57 8.24 -21.82
N GLY A 584 16.16 8.26 -20.63
CA GLY A 584 17.46 8.89 -20.35
C GLY A 584 17.49 10.41 -20.44
N THR A 585 16.32 11.08 -20.52
CA THR A 585 16.26 12.56 -20.59
C THR A 585 16.32 13.22 -19.22
N CYS A 586 15.75 12.57 -18.20
CA CYS A 586 15.65 13.12 -16.86
C CYS A 586 16.40 12.25 -15.85
N VAL A 587 16.83 12.87 -14.76
CA VAL A 587 17.44 12.19 -13.62
C VAL A 587 16.67 12.55 -12.36
N LEU A 588 16.32 11.53 -11.60
CA LEU A 588 15.62 11.65 -10.34
C LEU A 588 16.59 11.36 -9.21
N ALA A 589 16.66 12.27 -8.25
CA ALA A 589 17.59 12.25 -7.15
C ALA A 589 16.87 12.42 -5.81
N GLY A 590 17.29 11.63 -4.82
CA GLY A 590 16.71 11.54 -3.49
C GLY A 590 17.78 11.26 -2.45
N GLY A 591 17.47 11.54 -1.20
CA GLY A 591 18.46 11.49 -0.13
C GLY A 591 17.84 11.45 1.26
N ASN A 592 18.67 11.72 2.26
CA ASN A 592 18.25 11.92 3.65
C ASN A 592 17.61 13.30 3.84
N SER A 593 16.64 13.64 2.99
CA SER A 593 15.89 14.88 3.00
C SER A 593 14.43 14.59 2.66
N LYS A 594 13.56 15.57 2.92
CA LYS A 594 12.15 15.52 2.56
C LYS A 594 11.86 15.76 1.08
N TYR A 595 12.87 16.17 0.29
CA TYR A 595 12.70 16.56 -1.11
C TYR A 595 13.24 15.50 -2.07
N ILE A 596 12.45 15.22 -3.11
CA ILE A 596 12.89 14.51 -4.32
C ILE A 596 13.03 15.54 -5.42
N CYS A 597 14.16 15.51 -6.12
CA CYS A 597 14.48 16.45 -7.19
C CYS A 597 14.53 15.74 -8.54
N LEU A 598 13.88 16.31 -9.54
CA LEU A 598 13.90 15.84 -10.92
C LEU A 598 14.64 16.85 -11.79
N TYR A 599 15.77 16.44 -12.35
CA TYR A 599 16.62 17.25 -13.22
C TYR A 599 16.49 16.82 -14.67
N ASP A 600 16.60 17.77 -15.58
CA ASP A 600 16.84 17.48 -17.00
C ASP A 600 18.35 17.34 -17.24
N VAL A 601 18.75 16.28 -17.94
CA VAL A 601 20.17 15.94 -18.11
C VAL A 601 20.84 16.89 -19.10
N GLN A 602 20.11 17.34 -20.13
CA GLN A 602 20.67 18.19 -21.18
C GLN A 602 20.86 19.64 -20.70
N SER A 603 19.83 20.21 -20.07
CA SER A 603 19.89 21.59 -19.57
C SER A 603 20.53 21.71 -18.19
N GLY A 604 20.58 20.62 -17.40
CA GLY A 604 20.97 20.65 -16.00
C GLY A 604 19.96 21.38 -15.09
N ALA A 605 18.78 21.73 -15.60
CA ALA A 605 17.78 22.47 -14.85
C ALA A 605 16.93 21.55 -13.95
N LEU A 606 16.55 22.05 -12.77
CA LEU A 606 15.56 21.41 -11.92
C LEU A 606 14.17 21.57 -12.55
N LEU A 607 13.58 20.47 -12.98
CA LEU A 607 12.25 20.43 -13.59
C LEU A 607 11.15 20.46 -12.53
N LYS A 608 11.28 19.62 -11.51
CA LYS A 608 10.27 19.51 -10.44
C LYS A 608 10.92 19.12 -9.13
N LYS A 609 10.39 19.69 -8.05
CA LYS A 609 10.76 19.38 -6.67
C LYS A 609 9.52 18.89 -5.93
N LEU A 610 9.61 17.69 -5.38
CA LEU A 610 8.49 17.00 -4.75
C LEU A 610 8.76 16.84 -3.26
N THR A 611 7.78 17.16 -2.43
CA THR A 611 7.81 16.87 -0.99
C THR A 611 7.27 15.48 -0.73
N VAL A 612 8.08 14.65 -0.09
CA VAL A 612 7.80 13.25 0.23
C VAL A 612 6.63 13.13 1.21
N SER A 613 6.68 13.87 2.31
CA SER A 613 5.66 13.84 3.35
C SER A 613 5.38 15.23 3.93
N VAL A 614 4.13 15.43 4.35
CA VAL A 614 3.62 16.60 5.08
C VAL A 614 3.38 16.25 6.57
N ASN A 615 3.66 15.01 6.97
CA ASN A 615 3.39 14.47 8.29
C ASN A 615 4.38 14.99 9.34
N LEU A 616 3.85 15.63 10.37
CA LEU A 616 4.58 16.22 11.49
C LEU A 616 4.84 15.22 12.61
N SER A 617 4.24 14.02 12.53
CA SER A 617 4.64 12.89 13.37
C SER A 617 6.03 12.37 13.00
N LEU A 618 6.53 12.70 11.80
CA LEU A 618 7.88 12.40 11.34
C LEU A 618 8.81 13.59 11.55
N ASP A 619 10.08 13.28 11.82
CA ASP A 619 11.09 14.31 12.01
C ASP A 619 11.68 14.78 10.68
N GLY A 620 12.03 16.07 10.58
CA GLY A 620 12.63 16.64 9.37
C GLY A 620 11.66 17.00 8.23
N THR A 621 10.34 17.03 8.45
CA THR A 621 9.38 17.54 7.45
C THR A 621 9.33 19.06 7.38
N GLN A 622 9.50 19.75 8.51
CA GLN A 622 9.53 21.20 8.59
C GLN A 622 10.96 21.73 8.63
N GLU A 623 11.20 22.87 7.97
CA GLU A 623 12.49 23.59 8.07
C GLU A 623 12.51 24.53 9.29
N PHE A 624 11.36 25.11 9.59
CA PHE A 624 11.15 26.00 10.72
C PHE A 624 10.20 25.33 11.71
N LEU A 625 10.75 24.90 12.84
CA LEU A 625 9.98 24.38 13.96
C LEU A 625 9.31 25.53 14.72
N ASN A 626 8.12 25.27 15.25
CA ASN A 626 7.37 26.26 16.01
C ASN A 626 7.97 26.46 17.40
N SER A 627 8.25 27.72 17.78
CA SER A 627 8.80 28.05 19.10
C SER A 627 7.83 27.76 20.25
N LYS A 628 6.52 27.62 19.99
CA LYS A 628 5.54 27.21 21.01
C LYS A 628 5.83 25.83 21.60
N LEU A 629 6.43 24.93 20.82
CA LEU A 629 6.77 23.57 21.24
C LEU A 629 8.14 23.50 21.92
N LEU A 630 8.79 24.64 22.15
CA LEU A 630 10.08 24.72 22.83
C LEU A 630 9.85 25.20 24.26
N THR A 631 9.99 24.28 25.21
CA THR A 631 9.88 24.53 26.65
C THR A 631 11.26 24.82 27.26
N GLU A 632 11.30 25.19 28.53
CA GLU A 632 12.55 25.34 29.29
C GLU A 632 13.34 24.02 29.42
N ALA A 633 12.64 22.89 29.42
CA ALA A 633 13.23 21.54 29.46
C ALA A 633 13.62 21.02 28.07
N GLY A 634 13.51 21.85 27.03
CA GLY A 634 13.76 21.48 25.64
C GLY A 634 12.46 21.31 24.83
N PRO A 635 12.56 20.73 23.62
CA PRO A 635 11.40 20.50 22.77
C PRO A 635 10.40 19.53 23.41
N GLU A 636 9.12 19.90 23.46
CA GLU A 636 8.03 19.12 24.08
C GLU A 636 7.98 17.67 23.56
N GLY A 637 8.08 17.49 22.25
CA GLY A 637 8.06 16.16 21.61
C GLY A 637 9.28 15.27 21.84
N LEU A 638 10.28 15.70 22.61
CA LEU A 638 11.40 14.87 23.08
C LEU A 638 11.24 14.44 24.55
N ILE A 639 10.24 14.97 25.24
CA ILE A 639 9.86 14.51 26.59
C ILE A 639 9.32 13.09 26.47
N ASP A 640 9.65 12.27 27.46
CA ASP A 640 9.26 10.87 27.48
C ASP A 640 7.93 10.69 28.20
N ASP A 641 6.86 10.56 27.41
CA ASP A 641 5.49 10.41 27.90
C ASP A 641 5.10 8.93 28.14
N GLN A 642 6.03 7.98 27.95
CA GLN A 642 5.73 6.55 28.09
C GLN A 642 5.20 6.19 29.47
N GLY A 643 5.64 6.87 30.53
CA GLY A 643 5.18 6.65 31.90
C GLY A 643 3.69 6.91 32.13
N GLU A 644 3.05 7.68 31.25
CA GLU A 644 1.62 8.03 31.32
C GLU A 644 0.70 6.98 30.66
N ALA A 645 1.29 6.00 29.95
CA ALA A 645 0.51 4.96 29.30
C ALA A 645 -0.19 4.04 30.33
N SER A 646 -1.42 3.60 30.01
CA SER A 646 -2.19 2.71 30.88
C SER A 646 -1.54 1.34 31.03
N ASP A 647 -1.03 0.82 29.92
CA ASP A 647 -0.58 -0.56 29.82
C ASP A 647 0.89 -0.70 30.24
N LEU A 648 1.23 -1.83 30.83
CA LEU A 648 2.60 -2.08 31.31
C LEU A 648 3.57 -2.25 30.13
N GLU A 649 3.09 -2.86 29.04
CA GLU A 649 3.90 -3.12 27.84
C GLU A 649 4.33 -1.82 27.16
N ASP A 650 3.43 -0.83 27.10
CA ASP A 650 3.72 0.50 26.53
C ASP A 650 4.62 1.35 27.44
N ARG A 651 4.57 1.13 28.76
CA ARG A 651 5.44 1.79 29.75
C ARG A 651 6.86 1.25 29.75
N ARG A 652 7.09 0.05 29.22
CA ARG A 652 8.38 -0.63 29.30
C ARG A 652 9.29 -0.19 28.15
N ASP A 653 10.28 0.64 28.47
CA ASP A 653 11.32 0.99 27.50
C ASP A 653 12.34 -0.16 27.34
N THR A 654 12.38 -0.76 26.15
CA THR A 654 13.37 -1.77 25.76
C THR A 654 14.42 -1.21 24.78
N THR A 655 14.51 0.12 24.64
CA THR A 655 15.46 0.75 23.71
C THR A 655 16.89 0.68 24.24
N LEU A 656 17.85 0.57 23.31
CA LEU A 656 19.27 0.50 23.60
C LEU A 656 19.91 1.88 23.39
N PRO A 657 20.67 2.42 24.36
CA PRO A 657 21.36 3.69 24.20
C PRO A 657 22.31 3.68 22.99
N GLY A 658 22.17 4.67 22.11
CA GLY A 658 23.03 4.84 20.94
C GLY A 658 22.67 4.00 19.71
N ALA A 659 21.64 3.14 19.78
CA ALA A 659 21.17 2.39 18.63
C ALA A 659 20.44 3.31 17.62
N GLN A 660 20.98 3.42 16.40
CA GLN A 660 20.40 4.22 15.31
C GLN A 660 19.53 3.39 14.35
N LYS A 661 19.75 2.08 14.28
CA LYS A 661 19.03 1.14 13.41
C LYS A 661 18.61 -0.11 14.19
N GLY A 662 17.59 -0.81 13.69
CA GLY A 662 17.10 -2.07 14.24
C GLY A 662 16.12 -1.92 15.40
N ILE A 663 15.76 -3.06 16.00
CA ILE A 663 14.66 -3.20 16.97
C ILE A 663 14.90 -2.43 18.27
N GLY A 664 16.15 -2.29 18.70
CA GLY A 664 16.53 -1.54 19.90
C GLY A 664 16.60 -0.02 19.69
N ALA A 665 16.39 0.48 18.47
CA ALA A 665 16.42 1.91 18.20
C ALA A 665 15.14 2.59 18.68
N ARG A 666 15.27 3.81 19.23
CA ARG A 666 14.12 4.62 19.64
C ARG A 666 13.31 5.05 18.40
N ARG A 667 12.03 4.67 18.34
CA ARG A 667 11.15 4.87 17.16
C ARG A 667 10.06 5.93 17.36
N THR A 668 10.13 6.72 18.44
CA THR A 668 9.07 7.68 18.78
C THR A 668 8.81 8.70 17.67
N ARG A 669 9.86 9.13 16.96
CA ARG A 669 9.76 10.00 15.78
C ARG A 669 10.80 9.59 14.73
N PRO A 670 10.42 8.77 13.73
CA PRO A 670 11.33 8.42 12.65
C PRO A 670 11.62 9.64 11.76
N GLU A 671 12.84 9.72 11.26
CA GLU A 671 13.28 10.78 10.34
C GLU A 671 12.74 10.56 8.93
N VAL A 672 12.35 11.62 8.23
CA VAL A 672 12.01 11.51 6.80
C VAL A 672 13.28 11.37 5.98
N ARG A 673 13.35 10.28 5.22
CA ARG A 673 14.40 10.02 4.24
C ARG A 673 13.85 9.25 3.04
N VAL A 674 14.56 9.36 1.93
CA VAL A 674 14.32 8.62 0.69
C VAL A 674 15.57 7.82 0.36
N PRO A 675 15.71 6.60 0.91
CA PRO A 675 16.93 5.83 0.74
C PRO A 675 17.14 5.39 -0.71
N ASP A 676 16.09 4.98 -1.42
CA ASP A 676 16.18 4.55 -2.82
C ASP A 676 14.95 4.96 -3.65
N LEU A 677 15.15 4.96 -4.96
CA LEU A 677 14.26 5.48 -5.99
C LEU A 677 14.24 4.51 -7.17
N GLY A 678 13.10 4.40 -7.85
CA GLY A 678 12.98 3.57 -9.04
C GLY A 678 12.04 4.21 -10.06
N PHE A 679 12.48 4.36 -11.31
CA PHE A 679 11.57 4.66 -12.41
C PHE A 679 10.85 3.39 -12.85
N SER A 680 9.57 3.50 -13.16
CA SER A 680 8.86 2.42 -13.86
C SER A 680 9.54 2.21 -15.21
N PRO A 681 9.81 0.95 -15.61
CA PRO A 681 10.33 0.64 -16.94
C PRO A 681 9.42 1.07 -18.09
N THR A 682 8.13 1.32 -17.81
CA THR A 682 7.14 1.90 -18.73
C THR A 682 7.23 3.42 -18.86
N GLY A 683 8.04 4.07 -18.01
CA GLY A 683 8.34 5.50 -18.02
C GLY A 683 7.29 6.42 -17.40
N ARG A 684 6.03 6.02 -17.21
CA ARG A 684 4.94 6.93 -16.80
C ARG A 684 4.85 7.20 -15.30
N ALA A 685 5.55 6.40 -14.51
CA ALA A 685 5.54 6.50 -13.06
C ALA A 685 6.95 6.29 -12.52
N PHE A 686 7.17 6.76 -11.30
CA PHE A 686 8.31 6.36 -10.51
C PHE A 686 7.84 6.12 -9.08
N CYS A 687 8.62 5.33 -8.34
CA CYS A 687 8.39 5.08 -6.94
C CYS A 687 9.57 5.58 -6.10
N ALA A 688 9.27 5.95 -4.87
CA ALA A 688 10.24 6.38 -3.87
C ALA A 688 9.97 5.62 -2.57
N ALA A 689 10.98 4.93 -2.07
CA ALA A 689 10.92 4.39 -0.72
C ALA A 689 11.00 5.57 0.24
N SER A 690 10.04 5.68 1.14
CA SER A 690 10.08 6.66 2.23
C SER A 690 9.82 5.95 3.55
N THR A 691 10.05 6.65 4.65
CA THR A 691 9.72 6.12 5.98
C THR A 691 8.22 5.93 6.21
N GLU A 692 7.35 6.59 5.44
CA GLU A 692 5.90 6.36 5.49
C GLU A 692 5.46 5.11 4.73
N GLY A 693 6.27 4.66 3.77
CA GLY A 693 5.88 3.66 2.79
C GLY A 693 6.44 3.98 1.40
N LEU A 694 5.98 3.22 0.42
CA LEU A 694 6.40 3.30 -0.97
C LEU A 694 5.49 4.27 -1.72
N LEU A 695 5.97 5.48 -1.98
CA LEU A 695 5.22 6.51 -2.68
C LEU A 695 5.33 6.29 -4.18
N ILE A 696 4.19 6.20 -4.87
CA ILE A 696 4.13 6.13 -6.34
C ILE A 696 3.62 7.46 -6.87
N TYR A 697 4.42 8.05 -7.77
CA TYR A 697 4.04 9.23 -8.52
C TYR A 697 3.83 8.84 -9.99
N SER A 698 2.74 9.31 -10.59
CA SER A 698 2.38 8.99 -11.97
C SER A 698 1.96 10.25 -12.74
N LEU A 699 2.05 10.17 -14.07
CA LEU A 699 1.52 11.20 -14.99
C LEU A 699 0.03 11.02 -15.29
N ASP A 700 -0.59 9.96 -14.77
CA ASP A 700 -1.89 9.47 -15.24
C ASP A 700 -3.09 10.08 -14.51
N ASN A 701 -2.83 10.84 -13.44
CA ASN A 701 -3.87 11.37 -12.55
C ASN A 701 -4.37 12.78 -12.89
N THR A 702 -3.86 13.42 -13.93
CA THR A 702 -4.27 14.78 -14.30
C THR A 702 -5.23 14.80 -15.50
N PHE A 703 -6.38 15.44 -15.31
CA PHE A 703 -7.20 15.96 -16.41
C PHE A 703 -6.56 17.25 -16.93
N GLN A 704 -5.33 17.17 -17.45
CA GLN A 704 -4.67 18.30 -18.07
C GLN A 704 -4.94 18.28 -19.57
N PHE A 705 -5.58 19.33 -20.08
CA PHE A 705 -5.64 19.56 -21.52
C PHE A 705 -4.25 19.98 -22.00
N ASP A 706 -3.59 19.10 -22.74
CA ASP A 706 -2.25 19.32 -23.25
C ASP A 706 -2.19 18.89 -24.73
N PRO A 707 -2.55 19.80 -25.65
CA PRO A 707 -2.61 19.49 -27.06
C PRO A 707 -1.21 19.49 -27.68
N PHE A 708 -1.09 18.81 -28.81
CA PHE A 708 0.14 18.74 -29.59
C PHE A 708 -0.05 19.41 -30.95
N ASP A 709 0.72 20.47 -31.22
CA ASP A 709 0.72 21.17 -32.51
C ASP A 709 -0.72 21.49 -33.00
N LEU A 710 -1.45 22.23 -32.15
CA LEU A 710 -2.87 22.52 -32.34
C LEU A 710 -3.07 23.67 -33.34
N ASP A 711 -4.06 23.52 -34.21
CA ASP A 711 -4.53 24.55 -35.13
C ASP A 711 -5.99 24.93 -34.80
N ILE A 712 -6.42 26.13 -35.18
CA ILE A 712 -7.75 26.66 -34.89
C ILE A 712 -8.88 25.82 -35.52
N SER A 713 -8.55 25.09 -36.59
CA SER A 713 -9.46 24.19 -37.30
C SER A 713 -9.68 22.85 -36.58
N VAL A 714 -8.90 22.55 -35.55
CA VAL A 714 -8.89 21.26 -34.86
C VAL A 714 -9.68 21.37 -33.56
N THR A 715 -10.94 20.92 -33.61
CA THR A 715 -11.87 20.88 -32.47
C THR A 715 -12.50 19.48 -32.34
N PRO A 716 -13.04 19.10 -31.17
CA PRO A 716 -13.75 17.83 -31.03
C PRO A 716 -14.89 17.68 -32.05
N SER A 717 -15.65 18.74 -32.33
CA SER A 717 -16.71 18.72 -33.35
C SER A 717 -16.16 18.42 -34.75
N THR A 718 -15.10 19.12 -35.18
CA THR A 718 -14.53 18.89 -36.52
C THR A 718 -13.94 17.50 -36.66
N THR A 719 -13.36 16.93 -35.58
CA THR A 719 -12.88 15.54 -35.61
C THR A 719 -14.02 14.54 -35.77
N LEU A 720 -15.15 14.75 -35.09
CA LEU A 720 -16.34 13.91 -35.23
C LEU A 720 -16.97 14.05 -36.62
N ASP A 721 -16.97 15.24 -37.20
CA ASP A 721 -17.44 15.48 -38.57
C ASP A 721 -16.57 14.75 -39.59
N THR A 722 -15.24 14.77 -39.43
CA THR A 722 -14.34 14.01 -40.32
C THR A 722 -14.44 12.51 -40.13
N LEU A 723 -14.74 12.05 -38.91
CA LEU A 723 -15.03 10.65 -38.64
C LEU A 723 -16.33 10.22 -39.35
N ALA A 724 -17.35 11.08 -39.34
CA ALA A 724 -18.59 10.84 -40.08
C ALA A 724 -18.37 10.80 -41.60
N GLN A 725 -17.39 11.55 -42.12
CA GLN A 725 -16.94 11.51 -43.51
C GLN A 725 -16.09 10.26 -43.86
N LYS A 726 -15.78 9.40 -42.87
CA LYS A 726 -14.94 8.20 -42.99
C LYS A 726 -13.48 8.48 -43.39
N ASP A 727 -12.98 9.67 -43.07
CA ASP A 727 -11.55 9.97 -43.18
C ASP A 727 -10.84 9.64 -41.86
N TYR A 728 -10.55 8.34 -41.66
CA TYR A 728 -10.05 7.83 -40.38
C TYR A 728 -8.64 8.33 -40.04
N LEU A 729 -7.75 8.42 -41.03
CA LEU A 729 -6.37 8.92 -40.81
C LEU A 729 -6.41 10.36 -40.31
N LYS A 730 -7.16 11.22 -41.00
CA LYS A 730 -7.25 12.64 -40.63
C LYS A 730 -7.92 12.79 -39.26
N ALA A 731 -9.01 12.08 -39.02
CA ALA A 731 -9.70 12.07 -37.73
C ALA A 731 -8.75 11.64 -36.59
N LEU A 732 -7.93 10.61 -36.81
CA LEU A 732 -7.00 10.09 -35.82
C LEU A 732 -5.87 11.08 -35.53
N VAL A 733 -5.29 11.70 -36.57
CA VAL A 733 -4.27 12.74 -36.40
C VAL A 733 -4.84 13.96 -35.66
N MET A 734 -6.06 14.39 -35.99
CA MET A 734 -6.71 15.51 -35.29
C MET A 734 -7.02 15.16 -33.83
N ALA A 735 -7.42 13.93 -33.53
CA ALA A 735 -7.60 13.47 -32.16
C ALA A 735 -6.26 13.44 -31.39
N PHE A 736 -5.15 13.02 -32.01
CA PHE A 736 -3.82 13.08 -31.39
C PHE A 736 -3.27 14.49 -31.23
N ARG A 737 -3.68 15.44 -32.08
CA ARG A 737 -3.37 16.86 -31.92
C ARG A 737 -4.11 17.48 -30.74
N LEU A 738 -5.40 17.15 -30.55
CA LEU A 738 -6.14 17.54 -29.34
C LEU A 738 -5.63 16.83 -28.09
N ASN A 739 -5.12 15.61 -28.27
CA ASN A 739 -4.60 14.75 -27.21
C ASN A 739 -5.62 14.47 -26.09
N GLU A 740 -6.90 14.37 -26.45
CA GLU A 740 -7.98 13.96 -25.55
C GLU A 740 -8.22 12.46 -25.64
N ARG A 741 -8.04 11.75 -24.52
CA ARG A 741 -8.12 10.28 -24.47
C ARG A 741 -9.47 9.71 -24.94
N ASN A 742 -10.58 10.32 -24.52
CA ASN A 742 -11.92 9.87 -24.89
C ASN A 742 -12.18 10.04 -26.39
N LEU A 743 -11.68 11.12 -26.97
CA LEU A 743 -11.82 11.40 -28.40
C LEU A 743 -10.95 10.46 -29.23
N ILE A 744 -9.70 10.23 -28.82
CA ILE A 744 -8.79 9.26 -29.44
C ILE A 744 -9.43 7.87 -29.40
N ARG A 745 -9.97 7.44 -28.24
CA ARG A 745 -10.67 6.17 -28.10
C ARG A 745 -11.84 6.04 -29.06
N ARG A 746 -12.66 7.08 -29.19
CA ARG A 746 -13.82 7.08 -30.10
C ARG A 746 -13.41 6.94 -31.57
N VAL A 747 -12.36 7.64 -32.01
CA VAL A 747 -11.85 7.52 -33.39
C VAL A 747 -11.16 6.17 -33.62
N TYR A 748 -10.41 5.70 -32.61
CA TYR A 748 -9.75 4.41 -32.61
C TYR A 748 -10.74 3.26 -32.81
N GLU A 749 -11.77 3.18 -31.96
CA GLU A 749 -12.82 2.14 -32.03
C GLU A 749 -13.69 2.25 -33.30
N ALA A 750 -13.83 3.45 -33.87
CA ALA A 750 -14.60 3.66 -35.09
C ALA A 750 -13.86 3.28 -36.38
N THR A 751 -12.53 3.09 -36.33
CA THR A 751 -11.73 2.71 -37.50
C THR A 751 -11.95 1.21 -37.81
N PRO A 752 -12.41 0.84 -39.01
CA PRO A 752 -12.66 -0.55 -39.36
C PRO A 752 -11.36 -1.34 -39.52
N VAL A 753 -11.40 -2.64 -39.20
CA VAL A 753 -10.23 -3.53 -39.19
C VAL A 753 -9.52 -3.60 -40.54
N THR A 754 -10.27 -3.49 -41.65
CA THR A 754 -9.73 -3.49 -43.02
C THR A 754 -8.82 -2.29 -43.30
N ASP A 755 -9.09 -1.15 -42.67
CA ASP A 755 -8.44 0.12 -42.98
C ASP A 755 -7.28 0.42 -42.02
N ILE A 756 -7.15 -0.34 -40.92
CA ILE A 756 -6.05 -0.21 -39.95
C ILE A 756 -4.68 -0.23 -40.63
N PRO A 757 -4.34 -1.20 -41.52
CA PRO A 757 -3.02 -1.24 -42.13
C PRO A 757 -2.72 -0.02 -43.02
N LEU A 758 -3.76 0.60 -43.61
CA LEU A 758 -3.63 1.80 -44.42
C LEU A 758 -3.38 3.03 -43.52
N VAL A 759 -4.20 3.21 -42.49
CA VAL A 759 -4.06 4.31 -41.52
C VAL A 759 -2.68 4.26 -40.85
N VAL A 760 -2.23 3.08 -40.43
CA VAL A 760 -0.92 2.91 -39.81
C VAL A 760 0.21 3.24 -40.79
N LYS A 761 0.12 2.82 -42.05
CA LYS A 761 1.15 3.07 -43.05
C LYS A 761 1.35 4.57 -43.33
N GLU A 762 0.26 5.34 -43.34
CA GLU A 762 0.28 6.77 -43.65
C GLU A 762 0.45 7.67 -42.40
N LEU A 763 0.46 7.08 -41.20
CA LEU A 763 0.63 7.81 -39.96
C LEU A 763 2.02 8.49 -39.89
N PRO A 764 2.09 9.79 -39.57
CA PRO A 764 3.36 10.46 -39.33
C PRO A 764 4.13 9.88 -38.14
N PHE A 765 5.45 9.70 -38.29
CA PHE A 765 6.32 9.11 -37.25
C PHE A 765 6.27 9.83 -35.89
N VAL A 766 5.96 11.13 -35.88
CA VAL A 766 5.86 11.95 -34.65
C VAL A 766 4.78 11.43 -33.70
N TYR A 767 3.70 10.85 -34.23
CA TYR A 767 2.59 10.32 -33.43
C TYR A 767 2.76 8.84 -33.05
N LEU A 768 3.72 8.14 -33.68
CA LEU A 768 3.87 6.69 -33.55
C LEU A 768 4.12 6.25 -32.11
N GLY A 769 4.99 6.97 -31.37
CA GLY A 769 5.24 6.67 -29.95
C GLY A 769 3.99 6.82 -29.08
N ARG A 770 3.13 7.83 -29.35
CA ARG A 770 1.87 8.01 -28.61
C ARG A 770 0.83 6.97 -28.99
N LEU A 771 0.75 6.59 -30.26
CA LEU A 771 -0.16 5.55 -30.71
C LEU A 771 0.20 4.21 -30.08
N LEU A 772 1.49 3.81 -30.08
CA LEU A 772 1.93 2.59 -29.39
C LEU A 772 1.52 2.57 -27.93
N ARG A 773 1.77 3.69 -27.22
CA ARG A 773 1.37 3.86 -25.82
C ARG A 773 -0.13 3.73 -25.63
N PHE A 774 -0.90 4.38 -26.49
CA PHE A 774 -2.35 4.38 -26.43
C PHE A 774 -2.92 2.97 -26.67
N VAL A 775 -2.42 2.27 -27.69
CA VAL A 775 -2.82 0.90 -28.01
C VAL A 775 -2.44 -0.08 -26.90
N ALA A 776 -1.25 0.05 -26.30
CA ALA A 776 -0.86 -0.76 -25.15
C ALA A 776 -1.84 -0.57 -23.97
N HIS A 777 -2.24 0.67 -23.71
CA HIS A 777 -3.19 0.96 -22.63
C HIS A 777 -4.62 0.51 -22.94
N GLN A 778 -5.06 0.61 -24.21
CA GLN A 778 -6.33 0.04 -24.64
C GLN A 778 -6.31 -1.49 -24.60
N ALA A 779 -5.20 -2.14 -24.93
CA ALA A 779 -5.04 -3.58 -24.74
C ALA A 779 -5.13 -3.98 -23.26
N ASP A 780 -4.72 -3.08 -22.36
CA ASP A 780 -4.80 -3.31 -20.92
C ASP A 780 -6.22 -3.16 -20.35
N GLU A 781 -7.00 -2.16 -20.81
CA GLU A 781 -8.31 -1.80 -20.24
C GLU A 781 -9.54 -2.27 -21.04
N SER A 782 -9.43 -2.35 -22.36
CA SER A 782 -10.58 -2.59 -23.23
C SER A 782 -10.81 -4.09 -23.45
N PRO A 783 -12.08 -4.52 -23.63
CA PRO A 783 -12.39 -5.91 -23.96
C PRO A 783 -12.10 -6.27 -25.42
N HIS A 784 -11.73 -5.31 -26.28
CA HIS A 784 -11.54 -5.49 -27.73
C HIS A 784 -10.18 -6.09 -28.07
N LEU A 785 -9.93 -7.33 -27.64
CA LEU A 785 -8.61 -7.96 -27.70
C LEU A 785 -8.06 -8.13 -29.12
N GLU A 786 -8.82 -8.78 -30.01
CA GLU A 786 -8.39 -9.01 -31.41
C GLU A 786 -8.12 -7.68 -32.13
N PHE A 787 -9.00 -6.69 -31.92
CA PHE A 787 -8.85 -5.36 -32.48
C PHE A 787 -7.50 -4.73 -32.10
N ASN A 788 -7.16 -4.75 -30.81
CA ASN A 788 -5.90 -4.20 -30.31
C ASN A 788 -4.69 -4.97 -30.86
N LEU A 789 -4.78 -6.30 -30.99
CA LEU A 789 -3.71 -7.11 -31.56
C LEU A 789 -3.46 -6.80 -33.04
N VAL A 790 -4.51 -6.58 -33.85
CA VAL A 790 -4.37 -6.16 -35.26
C VAL A 790 -3.69 -4.79 -35.36
N TRP A 791 -4.01 -3.86 -34.45
CA TRP A 791 -3.30 -2.58 -34.36
C TRP A 791 -1.82 -2.77 -34.01
N ILE A 792 -1.49 -3.61 -33.03
CA ILE A 792 -0.10 -3.89 -32.64
C ILE A 792 0.67 -4.54 -33.80
N GLU A 793 0.09 -5.55 -34.45
CA GLU A 793 0.68 -6.26 -35.58
C GLU A 793 0.95 -5.32 -36.76
N SER A 794 -0.04 -4.50 -37.13
CA SER A 794 0.12 -3.53 -38.22
C SER A 794 1.17 -2.46 -37.91
N LEU A 795 1.25 -1.98 -36.66
CA LEU A 795 2.27 -1.03 -36.22
C LEU A 795 3.68 -1.61 -36.30
N LEU A 796 3.87 -2.83 -35.78
CA LEU A 796 5.17 -3.50 -35.78
C LEU A 796 5.61 -3.92 -37.18
N SER A 797 4.69 -4.42 -38.01
CA SER A 797 5.00 -4.88 -39.37
C SER A 797 5.37 -3.74 -40.32
N LYS A 798 4.71 -2.57 -40.22
CA LYS A 798 4.99 -1.42 -41.10
C LYS A 798 6.15 -0.56 -40.62
N HIS A 799 6.26 -0.31 -39.31
CA HIS A 799 7.21 0.65 -38.75
C HIS A 799 8.37 0.03 -37.96
N GLY A 800 8.49 -1.31 -37.92
CA GLY A 800 9.48 -2.01 -37.09
C GLY A 800 10.94 -1.65 -37.37
N ARG A 801 11.32 -1.38 -38.63
CA ARG A 801 12.69 -0.94 -38.95
C ARG A 801 13.03 0.40 -38.31
N TRP A 802 12.12 1.36 -38.42
CA TRP A 802 12.29 2.69 -37.85
C TRP A 802 12.38 2.64 -36.31
N MET A 803 11.55 1.80 -35.67
CA MET A 803 11.58 1.60 -34.21
C MET A 803 12.91 0.99 -33.75
N LYS A 804 13.50 0.08 -34.54
CA LYS A 804 14.80 -0.53 -34.22
C LYS A 804 15.94 0.49 -34.28
N GLU A 805 15.91 1.40 -35.26
CA GLU A 805 16.89 2.49 -35.40
C GLU A 805 16.76 3.52 -34.25
N HIS A 806 15.55 3.74 -33.71
CA HIS A 806 15.26 4.71 -32.64
C HIS A 806 14.95 4.06 -31.28
N LYS A 807 15.55 2.89 -30.99
CA LYS A 807 15.24 2.08 -29.80
C LYS A 807 15.33 2.88 -28.49
N GLY A 808 16.34 3.72 -28.32
CA GLY A 808 16.58 4.45 -27.06
C GLY A 808 15.46 5.40 -26.64
N GLY A 809 14.69 5.95 -27.59
CA GLY A 809 13.56 6.83 -27.28
C GLY A 809 12.21 6.12 -27.12
N LEU A 810 12.09 4.91 -27.66
CA LEU A 810 10.83 4.15 -27.73
C LEU A 810 10.81 2.92 -26.83
N GLU A 811 11.88 2.67 -26.07
CA GLU A 811 12.02 1.49 -25.23
C GLU A 811 10.87 1.35 -24.22
N ALA A 812 10.49 2.46 -23.58
CA ALA A 812 9.37 2.49 -22.63
C ALA A 812 8.04 2.07 -23.30
N GLU A 813 7.78 2.52 -24.53
CA GLU A 813 6.55 2.21 -25.25
C GLU A 813 6.54 0.77 -25.75
N LEU A 814 7.66 0.31 -26.31
CA LEU A 814 7.79 -1.07 -26.77
C LEU A 814 7.62 -2.05 -25.61
N ARG A 815 8.15 -1.72 -24.44
CA ARG A 815 7.98 -2.51 -23.22
C ARG A 815 6.53 -2.52 -22.73
N SER A 816 5.80 -1.40 -22.88
CA SER A 816 4.37 -1.35 -22.55
C SER A 816 3.54 -2.27 -23.47
N VAL A 817 3.87 -2.30 -24.76
CA VAL A 817 3.25 -3.23 -25.73
C VAL A 817 3.64 -4.67 -25.41
N GLU A 818 4.91 -4.94 -25.16
CA GLU A 818 5.39 -6.28 -24.77
C GLU A 818 4.68 -6.79 -23.52
N LYS A 819 4.52 -5.95 -22.49
CA LYS A 819 3.76 -6.26 -21.28
C LYS A 819 2.31 -6.65 -21.61
N ALA A 820 1.62 -5.86 -22.41
CA ALA A 820 0.22 -6.13 -22.79
C ALA A 820 0.09 -7.45 -23.56
N VAL A 821 0.97 -7.72 -24.52
CA VAL A 821 0.97 -8.97 -25.30
C VAL A 821 1.33 -10.17 -24.44
N ARG A 822 2.35 -10.08 -23.57
CA ARG A 822 2.72 -11.16 -22.65
C ARG A 822 1.57 -11.52 -21.71
N ARG A 823 0.83 -10.52 -21.22
CA ARG A 823 -0.37 -10.75 -20.40
C ARG A 823 -1.43 -11.53 -21.17
N ILE A 824 -1.75 -11.10 -22.38
CA ILE A 824 -2.72 -11.79 -23.26
C ILE A 824 -2.27 -13.24 -23.55
N GLN A 825 -0.99 -13.45 -23.84
CA GLN A 825 -0.43 -14.78 -24.07
C GLN A 825 -0.56 -15.68 -22.83
N ALA A 826 -0.22 -15.15 -21.65
CA ALA A 826 -0.24 -15.90 -20.41
C ALA A 826 -1.67 -16.26 -19.94
N GLU A 827 -2.61 -15.33 -20.13
CA GLU A 827 -4.00 -15.50 -19.69
C GLU A 827 -4.84 -16.32 -20.67
N LEU A 828 -4.80 -16.00 -21.97
CA LEU A 828 -5.76 -16.54 -22.93
C LEU A 828 -5.17 -17.64 -23.83
N ALA A 829 -3.99 -17.40 -24.43
CA ALA A 829 -3.42 -18.36 -25.38
C ALA A 829 -3.11 -19.71 -24.72
N ARG A 830 -2.52 -19.68 -23.51
CA ARG A 830 -2.24 -20.89 -22.74
C ARG A 830 -3.50 -21.69 -22.41
N LEU A 831 -4.58 -21.02 -21.98
CA LEU A 831 -5.86 -21.67 -21.69
C LEU A 831 -6.50 -22.25 -22.96
N ALA A 832 -6.39 -21.55 -24.09
CA ALA A 832 -6.90 -22.02 -25.37
C ALA A 832 -6.17 -23.29 -25.83
N ASP A 833 -4.83 -23.29 -25.80
CA ASP A 833 -4.01 -24.44 -26.15
C ASP A 833 -4.31 -25.65 -25.23
N ASP A 834 -4.35 -25.43 -23.90
CA ASP A 834 -4.69 -26.46 -22.93
C ASP A 834 -6.08 -27.06 -23.17
N ASN A 835 -7.06 -26.22 -23.54
CA ASN A 835 -8.42 -26.67 -23.85
C ASN A 835 -8.47 -27.46 -25.16
N ILE A 836 -7.80 -26.99 -26.22
CA ILE A 836 -7.74 -27.70 -27.51
C ILE A 836 -7.13 -29.08 -27.32
N TYR A 837 -5.97 -29.17 -26.65
CA TYR A 837 -5.31 -30.45 -26.40
C TYR A 837 -6.15 -31.39 -25.54
N ARG A 838 -6.87 -30.88 -24.53
CA ARG A 838 -7.80 -31.70 -23.73
C ARG A 838 -8.98 -32.20 -24.56
N ILE A 839 -9.57 -31.36 -25.40
CA ILE A 839 -10.69 -31.73 -26.26
C ILE A 839 -10.26 -32.78 -27.28
N GLU A 840 -9.12 -32.58 -27.95
CA GLU A 840 -8.55 -33.55 -28.89
C GLU A 840 -8.24 -34.88 -28.20
N TYR A 841 -7.65 -34.83 -27.00
CA TYR A 841 -7.38 -36.03 -26.22
C TYR A 841 -8.67 -36.79 -25.87
N LEU A 842 -9.70 -36.10 -25.38
CA LEU A 842 -11.00 -36.70 -25.06
C LEU A 842 -11.71 -37.28 -26.30
N LEU A 843 -11.62 -36.60 -27.45
CA LEU A 843 -12.18 -37.09 -28.72
C LEU A 843 -11.41 -38.28 -29.29
N SER A 844 -10.10 -38.38 -29.03
CA SER A 844 -9.26 -39.48 -29.50
C SER A 844 -9.47 -40.79 -28.73
N GLN A 845 -10.15 -40.74 -27.58
CA GLN A 845 -10.47 -41.95 -26.84
C GLN A 845 -11.44 -42.81 -27.65
N PRO A 846 -11.15 -44.12 -27.84
CA PRO A 846 -12.07 -44.98 -28.56
C PRO A 846 -13.39 -45.03 -27.80
N VAL A 847 -14.49 -44.69 -28.50
CA VAL A 847 -15.83 -44.96 -28.00
C VAL A 847 -15.94 -46.48 -27.84
N GLY A 848 -15.73 -46.96 -26.62
CA GLY A 848 -16.01 -48.35 -26.29
C GLY A 848 -17.45 -48.63 -26.74
N LYS A 849 -17.66 -49.70 -27.51
CA LYS A 849 -18.99 -50.18 -27.88
C LYS A 849 -19.78 -50.44 -26.59
N LYS A 850 -20.47 -49.41 -26.09
CA LYS A 850 -21.53 -49.59 -25.11
C LYS A 850 -22.71 -50.14 -25.89
N GLU A 851 -23.07 -51.38 -25.58
CA GLU A 851 -24.36 -51.93 -25.94
C GLU A 851 -25.46 -50.93 -25.51
N ASN A 852 -26.46 -50.78 -26.37
CA ASN A 852 -27.62 -49.92 -26.15
C ASN A 852 -28.44 -50.37 -24.93
N THR A 853 -27.99 -50.08 -23.72
CA THR A 853 -28.90 -49.93 -22.57
C THR A 853 -29.17 -48.46 -22.39
N ALA A 854 -30.35 -48.05 -22.82
CA ALA A 854 -30.89 -46.72 -22.61
C ALA A 854 -30.96 -46.45 -21.09
N LEU A 855 -29.97 -45.76 -20.56
CA LEU A 855 -30.05 -45.12 -19.26
C LEU A 855 -30.89 -43.85 -19.45
N THR A 856 -32.19 -43.98 -19.18
CA THR A 856 -33.06 -42.85 -18.87
C THR A 856 -32.47 -42.16 -17.64
N ILE A 857 -31.91 -40.96 -17.84
CA ILE A 857 -31.46 -40.10 -16.75
C ILE A 857 -32.73 -39.53 -16.11
N ASP A 858 -33.13 -40.14 -14.99
CA ASP A 858 -34.21 -39.66 -14.15
C ASP A 858 -33.68 -38.48 -13.33
N PHE A 859 -34.21 -37.27 -13.58
CA PHE A 859 -33.91 -36.09 -12.77
C PHE A 859 -34.68 -36.22 -11.46
N GLY A 860 -34.12 -37.02 -10.54
CA GLY A 860 -34.67 -37.23 -9.20
C GLY A 860 -34.64 -35.94 -8.38
N VAL A 861 -35.71 -35.16 -8.46
CA VAL A 861 -36.15 -34.31 -7.36
C VAL A 861 -36.60 -35.26 -6.26
N LYS A 862 -35.77 -35.48 -5.24
CA LYS A 862 -36.20 -36.16 -4.02
C LYS A 862 -36.66 -35.10 -3.01
N GLU A 863 -37.97 -34.98 -2.91
CA GLU A 863 -38.64 -34.48 -1.70
C GLU A 863 -38.21 -35.35 -0.51
N ILE A 864 -37.90 -34.67 0.60
CA ILE A 864 -37.59 -35.29 1.88
C ILE A 864 -38.91 -35.62 2.55
N GLU A 865 -39.25 -36.91 2.63
CA GLU A 865 -40.23 -37.40 3.60
C GLU A 865 -39.68 -38.60 4.38
N ASN A 866 -40.03 -38.56 5.66
CA ASN A 866 -39.58 -39.36 6.79
C ASN A 866 -39.72 -40.87 6.61
N GLY A 867 -38.77 -41.64 7.18
CA GLY A 867 -38.91 -43.08 7.36
C GLY A 867 -37.75 -43.70 8.12
N VAL A 868 -38.02 -44.09 9.37
CA VAL A 868 -37.19 -44.82 10.33
C VAL A 868 -36.73 -46.19 9.77
N VAL A 869 -35.59 -46.71 10.24
CA VAL A 869 -35.36 -48.10 10.74
C VAL A 869 -33.92 -48.59 10.50
N ASP A 870 -33.26 -48.80 11.64
CA ASP A 870 -32.38 -49.89 12.12
C ASP A 870 -30.96 -50.20 11.61
N GLU A 871 -30.16 -50.41 12.65
CA GLU A 871 -28.82 -50.97 12.79
C GLU A 871 -28.68 -52.36 12.17
N GLU A 872 -27.49 -52.68 11.64
CA GLU A 872 -26.87 -53.98 11.88
C GLU A 872 -25.34 -53.89 11.64
N MET A 873 -24.59 -54.38 12.62
CA MET A 873 -23.15 -54.56 12.59
C MET A 873 -22.79 -55.86 11.85
N GLU A 874 -21.65 -55.89 11.16
CA GLU A 874 -20.90 -57.13 10.96
C GLU A 874 -19.38 -56.87 10.84
N ASP A 875 -18.64 -57.47 11.77
CA ASP A 875 -17.19 -57.59 11.83
C ASP A 875 -16.65 -58.59 10.80
N GLY A 876 -15.42 -58.38 10.32
CA GLY A 876 -14.72 -59.33 9.45
C GLY A 876 -13.26 -58.96 9.12
N GLU A 877 -12.36 -59.36 10.04
CA GLU A 877 -10.89 -59.46 10.01
C GLU A 877 -10.22 -59.67 8.61
N SER A 878 -9.24 -58.83 8.24
CA SER A 878 -7.77 -58.98 8.38
C SER A 878 -7.06 -59.81 7.29
N GLU A 879 -6.16 -59.18 6.51
CA GLU A 879 -4.86 -59.74 6.12
C GLU A 879 -3.95 -58.69 5.41
N ASN A 880 -2.81 -58.42 6.04
CA ASN A 880 -1.46 -58.18 5.52
C ASN A 880 -1.17 -57.19 4.37
N GLY A 881 -0.29 -56.23 4.67
CA GLY A 881 0.47 -55.47 3.67
C GLY A 881 1.39 -54.42 4.29
N GLU A 882 2.50 -54.87 4.90
CA GLU A 882 3.64 -54.03 5.31
C GLU A 882 4.09 -53.08 4.18
N TRP A 883 4.36 -51.82 4.50
CA TRP A 883 5.22 -50.96 3.68
C TRP A 883 6.27 -50.27 4.56
N LEU A 884 7.52 -50.69 4.35
CA LEU A 884 8.75 -50.12 4.87
C LEU A 884 9.01 -48.75 4.24
N GLY A 885 9.50 -47.81 5.05
CA GLY A 885 9.90 -46.49 4.60
C GLY A 885 11.23 -46.48 3.83
N PHE A 886 11.60 -45.30 3.35
CA PHE A 886 12.97 -44.83 3.29
C PHE A 886 13.00 -43.30 3.39
N GLU A 887 13.89 -42.82 4.24
CA GLU A 887 14.47 -41.48 4.24
C GLU A 887 15.34 -41.28 2.99
N GLU A 888 15.25 -40.11 2.36
CA GLU A 888 16.36 -39.14 2.19
C GLU A 888 15.79 -37.74 1.88
#